data_AF-U1PZF9-F1
#
_entry.id   AF-U1PZF9-F1
#
_cell.length_a   1.000
_cell.length_b   1.000
_cell.length_c   1.000
_cell.angle_alpha   90.00
_cell.angle_beta   90.00
_cell.angle_gamma   90.00
#
_symmetry.space_group_name_H-M   'P 1'
#
loop_
_entity.id
_entity.type
_entity.pdbx_description
1 polymer ?
#
loop_
_entity_poly.entity_id
_entity_poly.type
_entity_poly.pdbx_seq_one_letter_code
_entity_poly.pdbx_strand_id
1 'polypeptide(L)'
;MHREEKFMDPRFSRAYGALAGLALGDALGMPTQAMSPQQIQTVYGHVTGLVDGDKSQPYAPGMAAGSVTDDTEQALLIASLLLKGHGSGLNLDAGEFSHALLAWEDSMIERGSLDLLGPSTKAALERVRAGEDPLRVGGEGTTNGAAMRVTPIGIAASTSDRQLFADTVWSSCQVTHATRQGFQSAALVAAAVSLGIDAGAADVTDLLWKAVAFVRSLPERGAWSPEPDVVAATHRALKLAAQPSSSLEWLAEQIGTAVASAQAIPMAFALLARDPSPCALLQAANLGGDTDTIGAIAGAILGASLGVEVFDAYGLAQVEQVSQLDLPSVATDLLALRDREGGGSTPAAATTSPNPEKPVLTPAASPQKGAPAGRVVLMGQILVDLAVRGEALPAPGGDVWASDEGMHVGGGFNALVAARRMGAQAVSLSPIGHGPYSLLIQQALQRAEITDAGPHIDGIDNGFCIAFTDQSGERTFISTRGAETRAPASAWADFTATMRPGDVLYIDGYLMDHPANRQAAQAALEALPEGVQVILDVSPVIGIPQGLPVRDVIVSMNHREAQQIINQSAERGLEQGQELSREQGRGQGQGQGRCQEQDGEQSQRCGQAREAGSVASLVASLLGRPVVVRAGAEGAYFARPAAVPAEVSVAASANTGADVTYIPTPRVAAIDTNGAGDAHSGVLAAALAQAIPLERALLLANCAGALSTTLVGPAVCPAREQIEAAADALAG
;
A
#
# COMPACT_ATOMS: atom_id res chain seq x y z
N MET A 1 -46.11 43.45 8.66
CA MET A 1 -44.85 43.44 9.43
C MET A 1 -44.73 42.15 10.24
N HIS A 2 -44.95 40.98 9.60
CA HIS A 2 -44.94 39.66 10.25
C HIS A 2 -44.25 38.69 9.31
N ARG A 3 -42.93 38.54 9.46
CA ARG A 3 -42.10 37.45 8.94
C ARG A 3 -40.67 37.70 9.42
N GLU A 4 -40.34 37.27 10.64
CA GLU A 4 -38.96 37.02 11.10
C GLU A 4 -38.97 36.45 12.53
N GLU A 5 -39.66 35.34 12.73
CA GLU A 5 -39.40 34.42 13.84
C GLU A 5 -39.63 33.00 13.29
N LYS A 6 -38.73 32.56 12.40
CA LYS A 6 -38.56 31.13 12.15
C LYS A 6 -37.71 30.61 13.30
N PHE A 7 -38.27 29.70 14.11
CA PHE A 7 -37.53 28.92 15.08
C PHE A 7 -36.21 28.44 14.44
N MET A 8 -35.06 28.98 14.87
CA MET A 8 -33.78 28.40 14.51
C MET A 8 -33.71 27.03 15.15
N ASP A 9 -33.36 26.02 14.35
CA ASP A 9 -33.11 24.68 14.85
C ASP A 9 -32.06 24.76 15.96
N PRO A 10 -32.36 24.37 17.22
CA PRO A 10 -31.37 24.42 18.30
C PRO A 10 -30.14 23.53 18.02
N ARG A 11 -30.24 22.60 17.07
CA ARG A 11 -29.10 21.81 16.56
C ARG A 11 -28.15 22.65 15.72
N PHE A 12 -28.62 23.73 15.08
CA PHE A 12 -27.78 24.65 14.32
C PHE A 12 -26.68 25.28 15.17
N SER A 13 -27.06 25.89 16.30
CA SER A 13 -26.08 26.48 17.23
C SER A 13 -25.04 25.45 17.70
N ARG A 14 -25.42 24.18 17.84
CA ARG A 14 -24.52 23.08 18.24
C ARG A 14 -23.63 22.59 17.11
N ALA A 15 -24.16 22.42 15.91
CA ALA A 15 -23.37 22.02 14.75
C ALA A 15 -22.37 23.12 14.37
N TYR A 16 -22.81 24.38 14.37
CA TYR A 16 -21.93 25.53 14.22
C TYR A 16 -20.94 25.58 15.38
N GLY A 17 -21.40 25.44 16.63
CA GLY A 17 -20.55 25.36 17.81
C GLY A 17 -19.48 24.28 17.72
N ALA A 18 -19.79 23.11 17.14
CA ALA A 18 -18.82 22.04 16.96
C ALA A 18 -17.68 22.44 15.99
N LEU A 19 -18.02 23.05 14.85
CA LEU A 19 -17.01 23.55 13.90
C LEU A 19 -16.26 24.77 14.44
N ALA A 20 -16.96 25.69 15.10
CA ALA A 20 -16.40 26.89 15.70
C ALA A 20 -15.45 26.56 16.85
N GLY A 21 -15.84 25.61 17.71
CA GLY A 21 -15.02 25.13 18.81
C GLY A 21 -13.80 24.37 18.32
N LEU A 22 -13.93 23.57 17.25
CA LEU A 22 -12.78 22.96 16.56
C LEU A 22 -11.77 24.04 16.14
N ALA A 23 -12.23 25.02 15.35
CA ALA A 23 -11.40 26.10 14.82
C ALA A 23 -10.77 26.98 15.92
N LEU A 24 -11.53 27.29 16.97
CA LEU A 24 -11.04 28.09 18.08
C LEU A 24 -10.01 27.33 18.92
N GLY A 25 -10.24 26.06 19.19
CA GLY A 25 -9.32 25.22 19.95
C GLY A 25 -7.99 25.02 19.23
N ASP A 26 -8.06 24.75 17.93
CA ASP A 26 -6.92 24.71 17.00
C ASP A 26 -6.15 26.04 17.06
N ALA A 27 -6.80 27.17 16.78
CA ALA A 27 -6.15 28.48 16.73
C ALA A 27 -5.55 28.94 18.08
N LEU A 28 -6.11 28.49 19.21
CA LEU A 28 -5.54 28.74 20.54
C LEU A 28 -4.29 27.89 20.81
N GLY A 29 -4.24 26.66 20.30
CA GLY A 29 -3.12 25.74 20.50
C GLY A 29 -2.02 25.84 19.43
N MET A 30 -2.31 26.42 18.27
CA MET A 30 -1.37 26.58 17.15
C MET A 30 -0.02 27.23 17.56
N PRO A 31 0.01 28.32 18.37
CA PRO A 31 1.27 28.96 18.73
C PRO A 31 2.19 28.11 19.63
N THR A 32 1.63 27.11 20.30
CA THR A 32 2.29 26.34 21.36
C THR A 32 2.49 24.86 21.02
N GLN A 33 1.96 24.38 19.89
CA GLN A 33 2.14 22.98 19.49
C GLN A 33 3.64 22.63 19.36
N ALA A 34 3.96 21.39 19.75
CA ALA A 34 5.29 20.82 19.90
C ALA A 34 6.27 21.55 20.85
N MET A 35 5.81 22.56 21.59
CA MET A 35 6.58 23.14 22.69
C MET A 35 6.39 22.33 23.98
N SER A 36 7.41 22.35 24.84
CA SER A 36 7.27 21.93 26.23
C SER A 36 6.55 23.00 27.07
N PRO A 37 5.94 22.64 28.21
CA PRO A 37 5.37 23.61 29.14
C PRO A 37 6.35 24.73 29.53
N GLN A 38 7.63 24.40 29.69
CA GLN A 38 8.67 25.38 30.03
C GLN A 38 8.97 26.33 28.87
N GLN A 39 8.94 25.84 27.64
CA GLN A 39 9.09 26.68 26.44
C GLN A 39 7.90 27.64 26.31
N ILE A 40 6.67 27.14 26.47
CA ILE A 40 5.45 27.97 26.47
C ILE A 40 5.55 29.08 27.53
N GLN A 41 5.94 28.70 28.75
CA GLN A 41 6.11 29.65 29.86
C GLN A 41 7.19 30.70 29.60
N THR A 42 8.24 30.34 28.87
CA THR A 42 9.35 31.24 28.53
C THR A 42 8.97 32.21 27.42
N VAL A 43 8.30 31.72 26.38
CA VAL A 43 7.97 32.49 25.18
C VAL A 43 6.73 33.35 25.39
N TYR A 44 5.65 32.77 25.93
CA TYR A 44 4.34 33.41 26.03
C TYR A 44 3.94 33.74 27.48
N GLY A 45 4.67 33.21 28.47
CA GLY A 45 4.24 33.29 29.86
C GLY A 45 3.08 32.34 30.12
N HIS A 46 1.86 32.81 29.92
CA HIS A 46 0.68 31.97 30.01
C HIS A 46 -0.30 32.40 28.92
N VAL A 47 -0.67 31.46 28.06
CA VAL A 47 -1.60 31.74 26.96
C VAL A 47 -3.00 31.92 27.56
N THR A 48 -3.56 33.11 27.38
CA THR A 48 -4.89 33.50 27.92
C THR A 48 -5.89 33.87 26.82
N GLY A 49 -5.49 33.72 25.55
CA GLY A 49 -6.28 34.02 24.36
C GLY A 49 -5.45 33.76 23.10
N LEU A 50 -5.95 34.20 21.94
CA LEU A 50 -5.26 34.06 20.66
C LEU A 50 -3.98 34.90 20.65
N VAL A 51 -2.86 34.28 20.30
CA VAL A 51 -1.54 34.93 20.19
C VAL A 51 -0.87 34.53 18.89
N ASP A 52 0.05 35.35 18.40
CA ASP A 52 0.84 35.02 17.22
C ASP A 52 1.79 33.86 17.54
N GLY A 53 2.05 32.99 16.56
CA GLY A 53 3.11 32.00 16.61
C GLY A 53 4.47 32.69 16.65
N ASP A 54 5.31 32.31 17.61
CA ASP A 54 6.69 32.78 17.67
C ASP A 54 7.45 32.36 16.39
N LYS A 55 8.46 33.14 16.01
CA LYS A 55 9.26 32.84 14.81
C LYS A 55 10.02 31.52 14.91
N SER A 56 10.25 31.02 16.13
CA SER A 56 10.90 29.73 16.39
C SER A 56 9.95 28.54 16.40
N GLN A 57 8.64 28.77 16.23
CA GLN A 57 7.65 27.70 16.19
C GLN A 57 7.92 26.81 14.94
N PRO A 58 8.05 25.47 15.09
CA PRO A 58 8.50 24.58 14.00
C PRO A 58 7.49 24.34 12.85
N TYR A 59 6.19 24.43 13.10
CA TYR A 59 5.09 24.11 12.17
C TYR A 59 4.33 25.36 11.68
N ALA A 60 4.24 26.40 12.49
CA ALA A 60 3.52 27.65 12.24
C ALA A 60 4.36 28.91 12.60
N PRO A 61 5.60 29.03 12.06
CA PRO A 61 6.51 30.12 12.42
C PRO A 61 5.92 31.48 12.03
N GLY A 62 5.69 32.35 13.01
CA GLY A 62 5.18 33.70 12.75
C GLY A 62 3.72 33.75 12.28
N MET A 63 2.97 32.65 12.40
CA MET A 63 1.58 32.59 11.97
C MET A 63 0.70 33.49 12.86
N ALA A 64 -0.24 34.23 12.26
CA ALA A 64 -1.01 35.25 12.97
C ALA A 64 -1.99 34.65 13.98
N ALA A 65 -2.24 35.35 15.09
CA ALA A 65 -3.26 35.02 16.06
C ALA A 65 -4.63 34.80 15.40
N GLY A 66 -5.25 33.65 15.63
CA GLY A 66 -6.53 33.26 15.00
C GLY A 66 -6.39 32.46 13.71
N SER A 67 -5.17 32.14 13.28
CA SER A 67 -4.96 31.19 12.19
C SER A 67 -5.20 29.76 12.66
N VAL A 68 -5.80 28.94 11.82
CA VAL A 68 -6.01 27.50 12.04
C VAL A 68 -4.93 26.65 11.38
N THR A 69 -4.80 25.40 11.81
CA THR A 69 -3.85 24.40 11.30
C THR A 69 -4.57 23.31 10.50
N ASP A 70 -3.89 22.19 10.28
CA ASP A 70 -4.42 21.03 9.58
C ASP A 70 -5.61 20.39 10.28
N ASP A 71 -5.77 20.56 11.60
CA ASP A 71 -6.92 20.11 12.37
C ASP A 71 -8.23 20.63 11.74
N THR A 72 -8.34 21.95 11.57
CA THR A 72 -9.54 22.58 11.01
C THR A 72 -9.59 22.46 9.49
N GLU A 73 -8.47 22.68 8.79
CA GLU A 73 -8.47 22.64 7.32
C GLU A 73 -8.85 21.23 6.80
N GLN A 74 -8.32 20.15 7.39
CA GLN A 74 -8.71 18.78 7.01
C GLN A 74 -10.14 18.44 7.42
N ALA A 75 -10.66 18.98 8.53
CA ALA A 75 -12.07 18.81 8.89
C ALA A 75 -12.98 19.45 7.83
N LEU A 76 -12.68 20.68 7.38
CA LEU A 76 -13.48 21.33 6.33
C LEU A 76 -13.37 20.63 4.97
N LEU A 77 -12.23 19.99 4.71
CA LEU A 77 -12.07 19.10 3.56
C LEU A 77 -13.02 17.89 3.64
N ILE A 78 -13.13 17.23 4.80
CA ILE A 78 -14.11 16.15 5.01
C ILE A 78 -15.54 16.66 4.79
N ALA A 79 -15.88 17.84 5.34
CA ALA A 79 -17.20 18.44 5.15
C ALA A 79 -17.51 18.66 3.66
N SER A 80 -16.55 19.20 2.90
CA SER A 80 -16.69 19.41 1.45
C SER A 80 -16.97 18.10 0.70
N LEU A 81 -16.26 17.02 1.03
CA LEU A 81 -16.46 15.71 0.40
C LEU A 81 -17.84 15.11 0.74
N LEU A 82 -18.28 15.20 2.00
CA LEU A 82 -19.62 14.77 2.41
C LEU A 82 -20.73 15.51 1.64
N LEU A 83 -20.56 16.82 1.43
CA LEU A 83 -21.55 17.65 0.75
C LEU A 83 -21.56 17.47 -0.77
N LYS A 84 -20.43 17.12 -1.38
CA LYS A 84 -20.32 16.79 -2.81
C LYS A 84 -20.97 15.46 -3.19
N GLY A 85 -21.06 14.51 -2.27
CA GLY A 85 -21.51 13.13 -2.50
C GLY A 85 -22.96 12.93 -2.97
N HIS A 86 -23.66 13.97 -3.46
CA HIS A 86 -25.01 14.00 -4.04
C HIS A 86 -25.75 12.65 -4.25
N GLY A 87 -26.16 11.99 -3.16
CA GLY A 87 -27.02 10.80 -3.17
C GLY A 87 -26.34 9.43 -3.02
N SER A 88 -25.03 9.32 -2.75
CA SER A 88 -24.33 8.05 -2.51
C SER A 88 -24.20 7.64 -1.03
N GLY A 89 -24.87 8.35 -0.11
CA GLY A 89 -24.80 8.14 1.34
C GLY A 89 -23.73 9.00 2.03
N LEU A 90 -23.43 8.72 3.30
CA LEU A 90 -22.46 9.47 4.10
C LEU A 90 -21.00 9.01 3.96
N ASN A 91 -20.74 7.91 3.25
CA ASN A 91 -19.41 7.34 3.17
C ASN A 91 -18.53 8.10 2.18
N LEU A 92 -17.30 8.39 2.60
CA LEU A 92 -16.28 9.00 1.74
C LEU A 92 -15.72 7.96 0.76
N ASP A 93 -15.61 8.35 -0.51
CA ASP A 93 -14.82 7.59 -1.46
C ASP A 93 -13.33 7.67 -1.09
N ALA A 94 -12.69 6.52 -0.95
CA ALA A 94 -11.31 6.46 -0.48
C ALA A 94 -10.33 7.12 -1.45
N GLY A 95 -10.60 7.01 -2.76
CA GLY A 95 -9.81 7.65 -3.80
C GLY A 95 -9.99 9.17 -3.78
N GLU A 96 -11.23 9.66 -3.81
CA GLU A 96 -11.50 11.10 -3.75
C GLU A 96 -10.91 11.72 -2.47
N PHE A 97 -11.07 11.03 -1.34
CA PHE A 97 -10.54 11.49 -0.07
C PHE A 97 -9.02 11.56 -0.03
N SER A 98 -8.32 10.52 -0.50
CA SER A 98 -6.86 10.51 -0.52
C SER A 98 -6.29 11.57 -1.46
N HIS A 99 -6.90 11.76 -2.63
CA HIS A 99 -6.49 12.80 -3.59
C HIS A 99 -6.78 14.20 -3.05
N ALA A 100 -7.89 14.39 -2.34
CA ALA A 100 -8.20 15.66 -1.69
C ALA A 100 -7.14 16.01 -0.63
N LEU A 101 -6.73 15.05 0.20
CA LEU A 101 -5.66 15.26 1.18
C LEU A 101 -4.30 15.55 0.53
N LEU A 102 -3.96 14.86 -0.57
CA LEU A 102 -2.73 15.14 -1.34
C LEU A 102 -2.75 16.54 -1.97
N ALA A 103 -3.87 16.93 -2.58
CA ALA A 103 -4.02 18.27 -3.16
C ALA A 103 -3.98 19.37 -2.09
N TRP A 104 -4.52 19.08 -0.89
CA TRP A 104 -4.41 19.96 0.26
C TRP A 104 -2.94 20.12 0.72
N GLU A 105 -2.18 19.02 0.80
CA GLU A 105 -0.74 19.06 1.12
C GLU A 105 0.05 19.88 0.10
N ASP A 106 -0.18 19.65 -1.20
CA ASP A 106 0.46 20.40 -2.27
C ASP A 106 0.18 21.91 -2.12
N SER A 107 -1.07 22.29 -1.78
CA SER A 107 -1.45 23.68 -1.51
C SER A 107 -0.78 24.27 -0.26
N MET A 108 -0.53 23.48 0.78
CA MET A 108 0.23 23.92 1.95
C MET A 108 1.68 24.24 1.59
N ILE A 109 2.31 23.39 0.78
CA ILE A 109 3.68 23.58 0.29
C ILE A 109 3.79 24.86 -0.54
N GLU A 110 2.82 25.11 -1.43
CA GLU A 110 2.75 26.36 -2.22
C GLU A 110 2.61 27.62 -1.35
N ARG A 111 1.89 27.51 -0.23
CA ARG A 111 1.77 28.59 0.78
C ARG A 111 3.02 28.78 1.63
N GLY A 112 4.07 27.97 1.42
CA GLY A 112 5.34 28.04 2.14
C GLY A 112 5.33 27.34 3.49
N SER A 113 4.32 26.50 3.78
CA SER A 113 4.29 25.66 4.97
C SER A 113 4.90 24.30 4.64
N LEU A 114 5.95 23.92 5.38
CA LEU A 114 6.85 22.84 4.95
C LEU A 114 6.47 21.45 5.51
N ASP A 115 5.65 21.35 6.56
CA ASP A 115 5.27 20.03 7.12
C ASP A 115 4.06 20.09 8.09
N LEU A 116 2.82 20.16 7.58
CA LEU A 116 1.61 20.07 8.42
C LEU A 116 0.93 18.70 8.39
N LEU A 117 1.50 17.70 7.71
CA LEU A 117 0.94 16.35 7.79
C LEU A 117 1.51 15.60 8.98
N GLY A 118 0.64 15.23 9.92
CA GLY A 118 0.99 14.29 10.98
C GLY A 118 1.57 12.99 10.43
N PRO A 119 2.47 12.31 11.16
CA PRO A 119 3.34 11.27 10.62
C PRO A 119 2.58 10.05 10.05
N SER A 120 1.45 9.65 10.67
CA SER A 120 0.62 8.57 10.13
C SER A 120 -0.12 8.97 8.84
N THR A 121 -0.62 10.20 8.76
CA THR A 121 -1.25 10.71 7.53
C THR A 121 -0.22 10.83 6.42
N LYS A 122 0.93 11.41 6.71
CA LYS A 122 2.04 11.55 5.76
C LYS A 122 2.49 10.19 5.23
N ALA A 123 2.80 9.24 6.10
CA ALA A 123 3.20 7.89 5.70
C ALA A 123 2.16 7.20 4.81
N ALA A 124 0.86 7.36 5.11
CA ALA A 124 -0.20 6.80 4.29
C ALA A 124 -0.34 7.51 2.94
N LEU A 125 -0.28 8.84 2.91
CA LEU A 125 -0.42 9.62 1.69
C LEU A 125 0.81 9.56 0.78
N GLU A 126 2.01 9.42 1.33
CA GLU A 126 3.23 9.12 0.54
C GLU A 126 3.07 7.80 -0.21
N ARG A 127 2.49 6.79 0.44
CA ARG A 127 2.16 5.50 -0.20
C ARG A 127 1.07 5.65 -1.28
N VAL A 128 0.05 6.46 -1.04
CA VAL A 128 -0.94 6.80 -2.08
C VAL A 128 -0.29 7.56 -3.24
N ARG A 129 0.57 8.54 -2.97
CA ARG A 129 1.32 9.31 -3.97
C ARG A 129 2.26 8.41 -4.78
N ALA A 130 2.77 7.34 -4.15
CA ALA A 130 3.51 6.27 -4.81
C ALA A 130 2.63 5.28 -5.62
N GLY A 131 1.31 5.50 -5.66
CA GLY A 131 0.36 4.74 -6.47
C GLY A 131 -0.29 3.56 -5.74
N GLU A 132 -0.08 3.38 -4.44
CA GLU A 132 -0.79 2.35 -3.66
C GLU A 132 -2.29 2.67 -3.53
N ASP A 133 -3.13 1.63 -3.51
CA ASP A 133 -4.57 1.76 -3.29
C ASP A 133 -4.86 2.42 -1.93
N PRO A 134 -5.59 3.56 -1.90
CA PRO A 134 -6.00 4.26 -0.68
C PRO A 134 -6.64 3.35 0.39
N LEU A 135 -7.34 2.28 -0.01
CA LEU A 135 -7.98 1.36 0.93
C LEU A 135 -7.00 0.40 1.64
N ARG A 136 -5.73 0.35 1.19
CA ARG A 136 -4.72 -0.60 1.66
C ARG A 136 -3.56 0.07 2.41
N VAL A 137 -3.45 1.40 2.36
CA VAL A 137 -2.31 2.14 2.93
C VAL A 137 -2.46 2.50 4.40
N GLY A 138 -3.68 2.71 4.91
CA GLY A 138 -3.91 3.26 6.25
C GLY A 138 -3.54 2.35 7.42
N GLY A 139 -3.13 1.10 7.18
CA GLY A 139 -3.04 0.00 8.15
C GLY A 139 -2.08 0.18 9.34
N GLU A 140 -1.28 1.25 9.38
CA GLU A 140 -0.29 1.50 10.43
C GLU A 140 -0.55 2.80 11.22
N GLY A 141 -1.54 3.61 10.82
CA GLY A 141 -1.74 4.93 11.43
C GLY A 141 -2.27 4.85 12.86
N THR A 142 -1.49 5.33 13.83
CA THR A 142 -1.83 5.33 15.26
C THR A 142 -1.85 6.73 15.89
N THR A 143 -1.47 7.76 15.13
CA THR A 143 -1.63 9.16 15.58
C THR A 143 -3.08 9.61 15.47
N ASN A 144 -3.39 10.82 15.91
CA ASN A 144 -4.74 11.38 16.03
C ASN A 144 -5.31 11.98 14.73
N GLY A 145 -4.61 11.85 13.59
CA GLY A 145 -4.98 12.50 12.34
C GLY A 145 -6.38 12.13 11.83
N ALA A 146 -6.86 10.91 12.11
CA ALA A 146 -8.24 10.54 11.82
C ALA A 146 -9.26 11.19 12.76
N ALA A 147 -8.90 11.42 14.02
CA ALA A 147 -9.79 11.99 15.04
C ALA A 147 -9.92 13.50 14.94
N MET A 148 -8.82 14.21 14.64
CA MET A 148 -8.84 15.68 14.58
C MET A 148 -9.80 16.22 13.50
N ARG A 149 -9.92 15.51 12.37
CA ARG A 149 -10.74 15.91 11.21
C ARG A 149 -12.17 15.35 11.20
N VAL A 150 -12.60 14.59 12.21
CA VAL A 150 -13.85 13.80 12.16
C VAL A 150 -15.10 14.60 12.54
N THR A 151 -14.97 15.82 13.06
CA THR A 151 -16.10 16.65 13.53
C THR A 151 -17.27 16.75 12.55
N PRO A 152 -17.08 16.96 11.23
CA PRO A 152 -18.18 16.99 10.27
C PRO A 152 -19.00 15.69 10.20
N ILE A 153 -18.36 14.54 10.39
CA ILE A 153 -19.05 13.25 10.45
C ILE A 153 -19.88 13.14 11.72
N GLY A 154 -19.37 13.65 12.86
CA GLY A 154 -20.17 13.75 14.08
C GLY A 154 -21.43 14.62 13.91
N ILE A 155 -21.36 15.64 13.05
CA ILE A 155 -22.52 16.48 12.69
C ILE A 155 -23.46 15.72 11.74
N ALA A 156 -22.94 15.10 10.68
CA ALA A 156 -23.75 14.49 9.62
C ALA A 156 -24.33 13.11 9.98
N ALA A 157 -23.64 12.29 10.78
CA ALA A 157 -24.06 10.92 11.12
C ALA A 157 -24.64 10.87 12.55
N SER A 158 -25.87 10.35 12.71
CA SER A 158 -26.46 10.16 14.04
C SER A 158 -26.03 8.84 14.66
N THR A 159 -25.72 8.85 15.96
CA THR A 159 -25.48 7.64 16.76
C THR A 159 -26.71 6.74 16.92
N SER A 160 -27.90 7.21 16.51
CA SER A 160 -29.12 6.40 16.46
C SER A 160 -29.00 5.24 15.46
N ASP A 161 -28.31 5.46 14.33
CA ASP A 161 -27.94 4.40 13.39
C ASP A 161 -26.47 4.00 13.60
N ARG A 162 -26.27 2.95 14.40
CA ARG A 162 -24.93 2.47 14.77
C ARG A 162 -24.10 2.00 13.57
N GLN A 163 -24.75 1.41 12.57
CA GLN A 163 -24.02 0.82 11.45
C GLN A 163 -23.59 1.91 10.49
N LEU A 164 -24.51 2.80 10.10
CA LEU A 164 -24.19 3.96 9.28
C LEU A 164 -23.11 4.82 9.94
N PHE A 165 -23.26 5.13 11.23
CA PHE A 165 -22.25 5.88 11.98
C PHE A 165 -20.87 5.21 11.92
N ALA A 166 -20.79 3.90 12.17
CA ALA A 166 -19.52 3.18 12.15
C ALA A 166 -18.91 3.10 10.74
N ASP A 167 -19.72 2.91 9.70
CA ASP A 167 -19.26 2.88 8.30
C ASP A 167 -18.74 4.26 7.85
N THR A 168 -19.45 5.33 8.22
CA THR A 168 -19.05 6.70 7.88
C THR A 168 -17.74 7.09 8.58
N VAL A 169 -17.63 6.85 9.88
CA VAL A 169 -16.37 7.08 10.61
C VAL A 169 -15.24 6.22 10.02
N TRP A 170 -15.50 4.95 9.71
CA TRP A 170 -14.49 4.09 9.09
C TRP A 170 -14.00 4.64 7.75
N SER A 171 -14.89 5.19 6.92
CA SER A 171 -14.53 5.75 5.61
C SER A 171 -13.55 6.93 5.69
N SER A 172 -13.56 7.72 6.77
CA SER A 172 -12.60 8.82 6.99
C SER A 172 -11.29 8.39 7.67
N CYS A 173 -11.25 7.17 8.21
CA CYS A 173 -10.08 6.60 8.87
C CYS A 173 -9.29 5.68 7.95
N GLN A 174 -9.96 4.84 7.16
CA GLN A 174 -9.36 3.69 6.46
C GLN A 174 -8.23 4.05 5.50
N VAL A 175 -8.19 5.29 5.00
CA VAL A 175 -7.12 5.75 4.12
C VAL A 175 -5.81 5.98 4.88
N THR A 176 -5.85 6.51 6.10
CA THR A 176 -4.62 6.94 6.80
C THR A 176 -4.41 6.33 8.17
N HIS A 177 -5.48 5.84 8.80
CA HIS A 177 -5.50 5.23 10.13
C HIS A 177 -6.47 4.03 10.16
N ALA A 178 -6.26 3.06 9.27
CA ALA A 178 -6.97 1.77 9.24
C ALA A 178 -6.55 0.83 10.37
N THR A 179 -6.27 1.37 11.56
CA THR A 179 -5.96 0.63 12.79
C THR A 179 -7.17 0.66 13.73
N ARG A 180 -7.18 -0.23 14.73
CA ARG A 180 -8.15 -0.17 15.83
C ARG A 180 -8.11 1.17 16.53
N GLN A 181 -6.92 1.70 16.78
CA GLN A 181 -6.68 2.98 17.44
C GLN A 181 -7.23 4.14 16.62
N GLY A 182 -6.99 4.14 15.30
CA GLY A 182 -7.51 5.14 14.38
C GLY A 182 -9.03 5.19 14.32
N PHE A 183 -9.67 4.02 14.20
CA PHE A 183 -11.13 3.95 14.23
C PHE A 183 -11.71 4.35 15.59
N GLN A 184 -11.16 3.83 16.68
CA GLN A 184 -11.63 4.13 18.03
C GLN A 184 -11.51 5.63 18.38
N SER A 185 -10.38 6.26 18.02
CA SER A 185 -10.15 7.67 18.30
C SER A 185 -11.12 8.57 17.55
N ALA A 186 -11.29 8.34 16.25
CA ALA A 186 -12.26 9.06 15.43
C ALA A 186 -13.70 8.81 15.87
N ALA A 187 -14.05 7.57 16.19
CA ALA A 187 -15.39 7.21 16.66
C ALA A 187 -15.74 7.88 17.99
N LEU A 188 -14.78 8.03 18.92
CA LEU A 188 -14.99 8.71 20.19
C LEU A 188 -15.34 10.19 20.01
N VAL A 189 -14.57 10.89 19.18
CA VAL A 189 -14.81 12.33 18.90
C VAL A 189 -16.13 12.51 18.15
N ALA A 190 -16.36 11.74 17.08
CA ALA A 190 -17.59 11.82 16.31
C ALA A 190 -18.83 11.47 17.16
N ALA A 191 -18.74 10.49 18.07
CA ALA A 191 -19.85 10.09 18.92
C ALA A 191 -20.16 11.16 19.96
N ALA A 192 -19.14 11.78 20.56
CA ALA A 192 -19.31 12.87 21.50
C ALA A 192 -19.96 14.10 20.81
N VAL A 193 -19.51 14.45 19.61
CA VAL A 193 -20.12 15.53 18.80
C VAL A 193 -21.58 15.19 18.44
N SER A 194 -21.85 14.01 17.89
CA SER A 194 -23.21 13.61 17.51
C SER A 194 -24.15 13.56 18.71
N LEU A 195 -23.71 13.00 19.85
CA LEU A 195 -24.50 12.97 21.08
C LEU A 195 -24.74 14.38 21.61
N GLY A 196 -23.77 15.29 21.47
CA GLY A 196 -23.92 16.70 21.84
C GLY A 196 -25.02 17.37 21.03
N ILE A 197 -25.02 17.17 19.72
CA ILE A 197 -26.05 17.72 18.83
C ILE A 197 -27.44 17.20 19.20
N ASP A 198 -27.56 15.91 19.52
CA ASP A 198 -28.84 15.26 19.82
C ASP A 198 -29.36 15.52 21.25
N ALA A 199 -28.48 15.65 22.25
CA ALA A 199 -28.86 15.59 23.67
C ALA A 199 -29.41 16.90 24.26
N GLY A 200 -29.29 18.05 23.59
CA GLY A 200 -29.60 19.33 24.23
C GLY A 200 -28.54 19.72 25.28
N ALA A 201 -28.79 20.76 26.10
CA ALA A 201 -27.85 21.30 27.09
C ALA A 201 -27.63 20.31 28.26
N ALA A 202 -27.12 19.13 27.93
CA ALA A 202 -26.87 18.02 28.80
C ALA A 202 -25.50 18.18 29.47
N ASP A 203 -25.34 17.49 30.59
CA ASP A 203 -24.06 17.38 31.30
C ASP A 203 -22.99 16.82 30.35
N VAL A 204 -22.01 17.67 30.00
CA VAL A 204 -20.90 17.33 29.09
C VAL A 204 -20.15 16.11 29.64
N THR A 205 -19.97 16.01 30.96
CA THR A 205 -19.26 14.88 31.57
C THR A 205 -20.01 13.57 31.34
N ASP A 206 -21.31 13.54 31.57
CA ASP A 206 -22.16 12.36 31.29
C ASP A 206 -22.15 11.99 29.80
N LEU A 207 -22.15 12.99 28.92
CA LEU A 207 -22.03 12.78 27.47
C LEU A 207 -20.70 12.11 27.10
N LEU A 208 -19.58 12.50 27.71
CA LEU A 208 -18.27 11.86 27.46
C LEU A 208 -18.29 10.37 27.87
N TRP A 209 -18.91 10.05 29.00
CA TRP A 209 -19.10 8.64 29.43
C TRP A 209 -20.00 7.86 28.46
N LYS A 210 -21.08 8.48 27.97
CA LYS A 210 -21.97 7.88 26.97
C LYS A 210 -21.25 7.64 25.65
N ALA A 211 -20.40 8.56 25.19
CA ALA A 211 -19.60 8.38 23.99
C ALA A 211 -18.66 7.18 24.12
N VAL A 212 -17.96 7.04 25.25
CA VAL A 212 -17.11 5.86 25.54
C VAL A 212 -17.92 4.57 25.54
N ALA A 213 -19.10 4.55 26.19
CA ALA A 213 -19.96 3.37 26.22
C ALA A 213 -20.50 3.02 24.83
N PHE A 214 -20.84 4.02 24.02
CA PHE A 214 -21.31 3.84 22.66
C PHE A 214 -20.24 3.22 21.78
N VAL A 215 -19.02 3.77 21.76
CA VAL A 215 -17.93 3.24 20.94
C VAL A 215 -17.54 1.82 21.36
N ARG A 216 -17.57 1.49 22.66
CA ARG A 216 -17.41 0.10 23.13
C ARG A 216 -18.43 -0.88 22.57
N SER A 217 -19.61 -0.39 22.18
CA SER A 217 -20.68 -1.22 21.62
C SER A 217 -20.60 -1.39 20.10
N LEU A 218 -19.74 -0.63 19.42
CA LEU A 218 -19.56 -0.73 17.97
C LEU A 218 -18.75 -1.99 17.60
N PRO A 219 -18.95 -2.53 16.38
CA PRO A 219 -18.09 -3.60 15.86
C PRO A 219 -16.62 -3.19 15.85
N GLU A 220 -15.71 -4.12 16.17
CA GLU A 220 -14.28 -3.88 16.01
C GLU A 220 -13.95 -3.62 14.52
N ARG A 221 -13.12 -2.61 14.25
CA ARG A 221 -12.58 -2.30 12.92
C ARG A 221 -11.10 -1.96 13.01
N GLY A 222 -10.41 -2.15 11.91
CA GLY A 222 -9.00 -1.82 11.76
C GLY A 222 -8.03 -2.89 12.22
N ALA A 223 -6.80 -2.78 11.70
CA ALA A 223 -5.68 -3.64 12.02
C ALA A 223 -5.29 -3.51 13.50
N TRP A 224 -4.76 -4.59 14.05
CA TRP A 224 -4.17 -4.56 15.39
C TRP A 224 -2.88 -3.72 15.37
N SER A 225 -2.65 -2.97 16.44
CA SER A 225 -1.40 -2.26 16.70
C SER A 225 -0.99 -2.45 18.16
N PRO A 226 0.32 -2.42 18.48
CA PRO A 226 0.84 -2.57 19.84
C PRO A 226 0.55 -1.36 20.76
N GLU A 227 -0.01 -0.27 20.22
CA GLU A 227 -0.36 0.92 21.00
C GLU A 227 -1.51 0.66 22.00
N PRO A 228 -1.58 1.43 23.12
CA PRO A 228 -2.68 1.31 24.06
C PRO A 228 -4.05 1.47 23.39
N ASP A 229 -5.04 0.70 23.86
CA ASP A 229 -6.42 0.83 23.42
C ASP A 229 -6.98 2.21 23.79
N VAL A 230 -7.45 2.96 22.78
CA VAL A 230 -7.85 4.37 22.95
C VAL A 230 -9.09 4.46 23.83
N VAL A 231 -10.05 3.56 23.65
CA VAL A 231 -11.29 3.56 24.45
C VAL A 231 -11.01 3.27 25.93
N ALA A 232 -10.09 2.36 26.23
CA ALA A 232 -9.63 2.07 27.58
C ALA A 232 -8.83 3.23 28.17
N ALA A 233 -7.96 3.87 27.38
CA ALA A 233 -7.21 5.05 27.79
C ALA A 233 -8.14 6.22 28.11
N THR A 234 -9.10 6.53 27.23
CA THR A 234 -10.10 7.59 27.45
C THR A 234 -10.95 7.32 28.68
N HIS A 235 -11.43 6.08 28.85
CA HIS A 235 -12.17 5.70 30.05
C HIS A 235 -11.35 5.86 31.33
N ARG A 236 -10.04 5.58 31.29
CA ARG A 236 -9.14 5.81 32.43
C ARG A 236 -8.96 7.31 32.68
N ALA A 237 -8.74 8.09 31.63
CA ALA A 237 -8.57 9.53 31.70
C ALA A 237 -9.78 10.23 32.34
N LEU A 238 -11.01 9.84 31.97
CA LEU A 238 -12.23 10.32 32.63
C LEU A 238 -12.27 9.99 34.13
N LYS A 239 -11.79 8.81 34.55
CA LYS A 239 -11.68 8.47 35.99
C LYS A 239 -10.63 9.30 36.71
N LEU A 240 -9.51 9.60 36.06
CA LEU A 240 -8.43 10.41 36.62
C LEU A 240 -8.90 11.87 36.80
N ALA A 241 -9.57 12.43 35.80
CA ALA A 241 -10.10 13.79 35.83
C ALA A 241 -11.20 14.01 36.89
N ALA A 242 -11.96 12.95 37.21
CA ALA A 242 -12.98 13.00 38.26
C ALA A 242 -12.39 13.02 39.69
N GLN A 243 -11.07 12.86 39.86
CA GLN A 243 -10.45 12.85 41.18
C GLN A 243 -10.29 14.29 41.71
N PRO A 244 -10.69 14.60 42.96
CA PRO A 244 -10.60 15.95 43.51
C PRO A 244 -9.18 16.55 43.53
N SER A 245 -8.15 15.71 43.50
CA SER A 245 -6.73 16.10 43.56
C SER A 245 -6.06 16.18 42.18
N SER A 246 -6.78 15.97 41.07
CA SER A 246 -6.16 15.94 39.74
C SER A 246 -5.76 17.35 39.28
N SER A 247 -4.46 17.66 39.31
CA SER A 247 -3.92 18.85 38.65
C SER A 247 -3.75 18.62 37.14
N LEU A 248 -3.53 19.69 36.38
CA LEU A 248 -3.26 19.63 34.94
C LEU A 248 -1.98 18.86 34.65
N GLU A 249 -0.92 19.18 35.39
CA GLU A 249 0.40 18.58 35.27
C GLU A 249 0.33 17.08 35.57
N TRP A 250 -0.40 16.70 36.62
CA TRP A 250 -0.57 15.29 36.97
C TRP A 250 -1.34 14.53 35.89
N LEU A 251 -2.42 15.11 35.34
CA LEU A 251 -3.13 14.47 34.21
C LEU A 251 -2.21 14.31 33.00
N ALA A 252 -1.40 15.32 32.67
CA ALA A 252 -0.43 15.26 31.58
C ALA A 252 0.61 14.15 31.80
N GLU A 253 1.10 13.96 33.02
CA GLU A 253 2.01 12.85 33.37
C GLU A 253 1.35 11.47 33.27
N GLN A 254 0.07 11.35 33.64
CA GLN A 254 -0.64 10.06 33.63
C GLN A 254 -1.17 9.67 32.25
N ILE A 255 -1.48 10.64 31.40
CA ILE A 255 -2.15 10.43 30.10
C ILE A 255 -1.19 10.66 28.93
N GLY A 256 -0.33 11.66 29.02
CA GLY A 256 0.47 12.18 27.90
C GLY A 256 -0.29 13.22 27.07
N THR A 257 0.46 13.95 26.25
CA THR A 257 -0.04 15.04 25.39
C THR A 257 0.55 14.99 23.98
N ALA A 258 1.06 13.84 23.53
CA ALA A 258 1.61 13.68 22.18
C ALA A 258 0.53 13.40 21.12
N VAL A 259 0.93 13.48 19.85
CA VAL A 259 0.12 13.16 18.65
C VAL A 259 -0.47 11.74 18.63
N ALA A 260 -0.04 10.85 19.52
CA ALA A 260 -0.57 9.49 19.61
C ALA A 260 -2.07 9.51 19.97
N SER A 261 -2.89 8.74 19.25
CA SER A 261 -4.35 8.67 19.50
C SER A 261 -4.68 8.31 20.95
N ALA A 262 -3.87 7.45 21.57
CA ALA A 262 -4.04 7.02 22.97
C ALA A 262 -3.61 8.07 24.01
N GLN A 263 -3.17 9.26 23.60
CA GLN A 263 -2.83 10.39 24.48
C GLN A 263 -3.72 11.61 24.20
N ALA A 264 -3.76 12.10 22.96
CA ALA A 264 -4.49 13.32 22.60
C ALA A 264 -6.00 13.24 22.89
N ILE A 265 -6.68 12.16 22.46
CA ILE A 265 -8.12 11.99 22.67
C ILE A 265 -8.45 11.84 24.16
N PRO A 266 -7.79 10.95 24.93
CA PRO A 266 -7.99 10.86 26.37
C PRO A 266 -7.73 12.18 27.10
N MET A 267 -6.73 12.97 26.69
CA MET A 267 -6.45 14.27 27.30
C MET A 267 -7.57 15.28 27.05
N ALA A 268 -8.05 15.41 25.81
CA ALA A 268 -9.17 16.31 25.49
C ALA A 268 -10.43 15.95 26.31
N PHE A 269 -10.73 14.65 26.44
CA PHE A 269 -11.83 14.16 27.27
C PHE A 269 -11.61 14.45 28.76
N ALA A 270 -10.38 14.33 29.27
CA ALA A 270 -10.04 14.62 30.66
C ALA A 270 -10.17 16.11 30.99
N LEU A 271 -9.77 17.01 30.08
CA LEU A 271 -9.92 18.45 30.26
C LEU A 271 -11.40 18.83 30.39
N LEU A 272 -12.25 18.35 29.48
CA LEU A 272 -13.70 18.61 29.52
C LEU A 272 -14.40 17.98 30.73
N ALA A 273 -14.00 16.78 31.13
CA ALA A 273 -14.56 16.13 32.31
C ALA A 273 -14.23 16.87 33.62
N ARG A 274 -13.11 17.60 33.65
CA ARG A 274 -12.70 18.41 34.80
C ARG A 274 -13.31 19.81 34.77
N ASP A 275 -13.34 20.44 33.59
CA ASP A 275 -13.83 21.81 33.39
C ASP A 275 -14.53 21.92 32.03
N PRO A 276 -15.84 21.63 31.94
CA PRO A 276 -16.61 21.68 30.69
C PRO A 276 -16.93 23.13 30.30
N SER A 277 -15.90 23.93 30.05
CA SER A 277 -15.98 25.33 29.66
C SER A 277 -14.86 25.69 28.67
N PRO A 278 -14.90 26.86 28.01
CA PRO A 278 -13.81 27.26 27.11
C PRO A 278 -12.45 27.41 27.81
N CYS A 279 -12.41 27.47 29.15
CA CYS A 279 -11.17 27.38 29.90
C CYS A 279 -10.40 26.09 29.60
N ALA A 280 -11.07 24.98 29.26
CA ALA A 280 -10.40 23.74 28.83
C ALA A 280 -9.53 23.95 27.58
N LEU A 281 -9.92 24.84 26.65
CA LEU A 281 -9.18 25.13 25.43
C LEU A 281 -7.92 25.94 25.76
N LEU A 282 -8.03 26.91 26.67
CA LEU A 282 -6.88 27.65 27.20
C LEU A 282 -5.94 26.73 28.00
N GLN A 283 -6.49 25.78 28.74
CA GLN A 283 -5.69 24.77 29.42
C GLN A 283 -4.93 23.90 28.41
N ALA A 284 -5.59 23.44 27.34
CA ALA A 284 -4.96 22.69 26.26
C ALA A 284 -3.79 23.47 25.63
N ALA A 285 -3.99 24.77 25.33
CA ALA A 285 -2.96 25.64 24.76
C ALA A 285 -1.70 25.78 25.65
N ASN A 286 -1.79 25.48 26.94
CA ASN A 286 -0.66 25.55 27.88
C ASN A 286 -0.09 24.18 28.29
N LEU A 287 -0.63 23.06 27.79
CA LEU A 287 -0.20 21.70 28.18
C LEU A 287 1.18 21.31 27.62
N GLY A 288 1.57 21.88 26.49
CA GLY A 288 2.70 21.41 25.68
C GLY A 288 2.42 20.07 24.98
N GLY A 289 3.25 19.75 23.99
CA GLY A 289 2.98 18.67 23.05
C GLY A 289 1.98 19.10 22.00
N ASP A 290 0.92 18.32 21.79
CA ASP A 290 -0.02 18.45 20.67
C ASP A 290 -1.23 19.33 21.03
N THR A 291 -0.95 20.60 21.31
CA THR A 291 -1.87 21.52 21.98
C THR A 291 -3.04 21.98 21.11
N ASP A 292 -2.83 22.17 19.81
CA ASP A 292 -3.87 22.50 18.83
C ASP A 292 -4.86 21.35 18.68
N THR A 293 -4.42 20.12 18.42
CA THR A 293 -5.36 19.00 18.24
C THR A 293 -6.15 18.69 19.51
N ILE A 294 -5.50 18.72 20.69
CA ILE A 294 -6.20 18.53 21.98
C ILE A 294 -7.24 19.65 22.18
N GLY A 295 -6.88 20.90 21.88
CA GLY A 295 -7.77 22.06 21.94
C GLY A 295 -8.94 21.93 20.97
N ALA A 296 -8.68 21.53 19.73
CA ALA A 296 -9.65 21.39 18.66
C ALA A 296 -10.69 20.31 18.98
N ILE A 297 -10.26 19.14 19.45
CA ILE A 297 -11.17 18.06 19.88
C ILE A 297 -12.02 18.51 21.07
N ALA A 298 -11.41 19.14 22.09
CA ALA A 298 -12.13 19.63 23.25
C ALA A 298 -13.17 20.70 22.87
N GLY A 299 -12.78 21.64 22.02
CA GLY A 299 -13.66 22.69 21.51
C GLY A 299 -14.82 22.14 20.69
N ALA A 300 -14.58 21.18 19.80
CA ALA A 300 -15.63 20.55 18.99
C ALA A 300 -16.70 19.89 19.85
N ILE A 301 -16.30 19.13 20.87
CA ILE A 301 -17.23 18.45 21.79
C ILE A 301 -17.98 19.47 22.65
N LEU A 302 -17.28 20.48 23.17
CA LEU A 302 -17.88 21.52 24.00
C LEU A 302 -18.95 22.30 23.23
N GLY A 303 -18.63 22.75 22.01
CA GLY A 303 -19.54 23.50 21.15
C GLY A 303 -20.73 22.66 20.67
N ALA A 304 -20.52 21.37 20.35
CA ALA A 304 -21.60 20.44 20.06
C ALA A 304 -22.59 20.30 21.22
N SER A 305 -22.10 20.41 22.47
CA SER A 305 -22.90 20.22 23.67
C SER A 305 -23.61 21.49 24.14
N LEU A 306 -22.92 22.62 24.08
CA LEU A 306 -23.34 23.89 24.69
C LEU A 306 -23.83 24.94 23.68
N GLY A 307 -23.57 24.75 22.39
CA GLY A 307 -23.84 25.75 21.36
C GLY A 307 -22.67 26.71 21.14
N VAL A 308 -22.71 27.47 20.05
CA VAL A 308 -21.63 28.39 19.65
C VAL A 308 -21.45 29.57 20.61
N GLU A 309 -22.52 29.97 21.29
CA GLU A 309 -22.56 31.16 22.15
C GLU A 309 -21.60 31.04 23.33
N VAL A 310 -21.14 29.83 23.66
CA VAL A 310 -20.11 29.60 24.68
C VAL A 310 -18.76 30.22 24.30
N PHE A 311 -18.53 30.52 23.01
CA PHE A 311 -17.24 31.01 22.49
C PHE A 311 -17.16 32.52 22.24
N ASP A 312 -18.25 33.27 22.41
CA ASP A 312 -18.33 34.70 22.05
C ASP A 312 -17.20 35.56 22.67
N ALA A 313 -16.76 35.21 23.88
CA ALA A 313 -15.74 35.95 24.61
C ALA A 313 -14.29 35.51 24.32
N TYR A 314 -14.09 34.53 23.45
CA TYR A 314 -12.79 33.85 23.28
C TYR A 314 -12.12 34.10 21.92
N GLY A 315 -12.66 35.03 21.12
CA GLY A 315 -12.02 35.47 19.87
C GLY A 315 -12.44 34.67 18.63
N LEU A 316 -13.56 33.93 18.67
CA LEU A 316 -14.07 33.17 17.52
C LEU A 316 -14.18 34.03 16.23
N ALA A 317 -14.69 35.26 16.35
CA ALA A 317 -14.81 36.16 15.20
C ALA A 317 -13.45 36.50 14.56
N GLN A 318 -12.38 36.59 15.37
CA GLN A 318 -11.02 36.76 14.85
C GLN A 318 -10.57 35.51 14.10
N VAL A 319 -10.86 34.31 14.63
CA VAL A 319 -10.52 33.04 13.97
C VAL A 319 -11.19 32.94 12.60
N GLU A 320 -12.50 33.14 12.54
CA GLU A 320 -13.26 33.07 11.28
C GLU A 320 -12.78 34.12 10.26
N GLN A 321 -12.44 35.32 10.72
CA GLN A 321 -11.95 36.39 9.85
C GLN A 321 -10.53 36.12 9.33
N VAL A 322 -9.60 35.74 10.21
CA VAL A 322 -8.18 35.51 9.86
C VAL A 322 -8.06 34.29 8.95
N SER A 323 -8.80 33.23 9.27
CA SER A 323 -8.75 31.96 8.53
C SER A 323 -9.78 31.87 7.39
N GLN A 324 -10.59 32.93 7.18
CA GLN A 324 -11.60 33.03 6.12
C GLN A 324 -12.62 31.88 6.11
N LEU A 325 -13.17 31.55 7.28
CA LEU A 325 -14.04 30.39 7.48
C LEU A 325 -15.52 30.77 7.37
N ASP A 326 -16.30 29.99 6.61
CA ASP A 326 -17.78 30.08 6.56
C ASP A 326 -18.42 28.89 7.30
N LEU A 327 -18.11 28.78 8.59
CA LEU A 327 -18.58 27.69 9.45
C LEU A 327 -20.12 27.63 9.59
N PRO A 328 -20.86 28.76 9.65
CA PRO A 328 -22.33 28.73 9.69
C PRO A 328 -22.95 28.05 8.46
N SER A 329 -22.44 28.30 7.24
CA SER A 329 -22.96 27.64 6.05
C SER A 329 -22.68 26.14 6.09
N VAL A 330 -21.44 25.74 6.41
CA VAL A 330 -21.04 24.32 6.49
C VAL A 330 -21.89 23.57 7.52
N ALA A 331 -22.15 24.17 8.69
CA ALA A 331 -23.00 23.57 9.72
C ALA A 331 -24.45 23.37 9.23
N THR A 332 -25.00 24.35 8.50
CA THR A 332 -26.34 24.25 7.92
C THR A 332 -26.44 23.07 6.96
N ASP A 333 -25.46 22.93 6.08
CA ASP A 333 -25.45 21.90 5.05
C ASP A 333 -25.24 20.49 5.63
N LEU A 334 -24.35 20.33 6.63
CA LEU A 334 -24.14 19.06 7.31
C LEU A 334 -25.36 18.61 8.13
N LEU A 335 -26.09 19.54 8.75
CA LEU A 335 -27.35 19.22 9.41
C LEU A 335 -28.44 18.83 8.41
N ALA A 336 -28.51 19.50 7.26
CA ALA A 336 -29.42 19.10 6.19
C ALA A 336 -29.10 17.68 5.68
N LEU A 337 -27.83 17.30 5.65
CA LEU A 337 -27.39 15.94 5.32
C LEU A 337 -27.80 14.94 6.42
N ARG A 338 -27.60 15.30 7.70
CA ARG A 338 -28.05 14.50 8.87
C ARG A 338 -29.53 14.17 8.82
N ASP A 339 -30.37 15.16 8.50
CA ASP A 339 -31.83 14.99 8.47
C ASP A 339 -32.31 14.11 7.31
N ARG A 340 -31.60 14.10 6.18
CA ARG A 340 -31.92 13.23 5.03
C ARG A 340 -31.69 11.76 5.35
N GLU A 341 -30.59 11.46 6.02
CA GLU A 341 -30.18 10.08 6.34
C GLU A 341 -30.84 9.56 7.63
N GLY A 342 -31.22 10.45 8.55
CA GLY A 342 -31.98 10.12 9.76
C GLY A 342 -33.48 9.96 9.57
N GLY A 343 -34.02 10.33 8.40
CA GLY A 343 -35.45 10.23 8.06
C GLY A 343 -35.84 8.82 7.60
N GLY A 344 -36.29 7.97 8.52
CA GLY A 344 -36.77 6.62 8.21
C GLY A 344 -37.86 6.61 7.12
N SER A 345 -37.53 6.04 5.95
CA SER A 345 -38.51 5.61 4.95
C SER A 345 -38.56 4.08 4.89
N THR A 346 -39.78 3.58 4.90
CA THR A 346 -40.22 2.19 5.07
C THR A 346 -39.83 1.34 3.84
N PRO A 347 -39.47 0.05 3.99
CA PRO A 347 -39.09 -0.78 2.84
C PRO A 347 -40.27 -0.97 1.90
N ALA A 348 -40.14 -0.52 0.65
CA ALA A 348 -41.13 -0.71 -0.38
C ALA A 348 -41.22 -2.20 -0.77
N ALA A 349 -42.46 -2.68 -0.77
CA ALA A 349 -42.84 -4.07 -0.87
C ALA A 349 -42.43 -4.76 -2.17
N ALA A 350 -42.10 -6.05 -2.01
CA ALA A 350 -42.06 -7.02 -3.09
C ALA A 350 -43.32 -6.98 -3.95
N THR A 351 -43.16 -6.87 -5.26
CA THR A 351 -44.18 -7.21 -6.25
C THR A 351 -43.60 -8.14 -7.30
N THR A 352 -44.39 -9.15 -7.63
CA THR A 352 -44.05 -10.39 -8.31
C THR A 352 -44.22 -10.34 -9.82
N SER A 353 -43.20 -10.88 -10.55
CA SER A 353 -43.27 -11.70 -11.78
C SER A 353 -43.72 -11.05 -13.12
N PRO A 354 -43.41 -11.64 -14.32
CA PRO A 354 -42.85 -12.97 -14.61
C PRO A 354 -41.67 -13.04 -15.62
N ASN A 355 -41.04 -14.22 -15.63
CA ASN A 355 -40.00 -14.71 -16.54
C ASN A 355 -40.46 -14.76 -18.02
N PRO A 356 -39.52 -14.73 -19.01
CA PRO A 356 -39.30 -15.98 -19.76
C PRO A 356 -37.82 -16.28 -20.10
N GLU A 357 -37.44 -17.51 -19.75
CA GLU A 357 -36.48 -18.47 -20.34
C GLU A 357 -35.47 -18.02 -21.41
N LYS A 358 -34.17 -18.26 -21.13
CA LYS A 358 -33.24 -19.08 -21.95
C LYS A 358 -31.82 -19.19 -21.33
N PRO A 359 -30.98 -20.16 -21.74
CA PRO A 359 -30.80 -21.48 -21.16
C PRO A 359 -29.58 -21.58 -20.22
N VAL A 360 -29.63 -22.58 -19.34
CA VAL A 360 -28.53 -22.99 -18.45
C VAL A 360 -27.32 -23.45 -19.28
N LEU A 361 -26.19 -22.78 -19.08
CA LEU A 361 -24.85 -23.37 -19.25
C LEU A 361 -24.27 -23.59 -17.86
N THR A 362 -24.03 -24.84 -17.53
CA THR A 362 -23.36 -25.29 -16.30
C THR A 362 -21.98 -24.65 -16.18
N PRO A 363 -21.65 -23.93 -15.09
CA PRO A 363 -20.27 -23.57 -14.79
C PRO A 363 -19.48 -24.86 -14.53
N ALA A 364 -18.36 -25.01 -15.24
CA ALA A 364 -17.39 -26.05 -14.96
C ALA A 364 -16.98 -25.98 -13.49
N ALA A 365 -16.91 -27.15 -12.87
CA ALA A 365 -16.65 -27.31 -11.44
C ALA A 365 -15.40 -26.55 -10.98
N SER A 366 -15.56 -25.70 -9.97
CA SER A 366 -14.45 -25.21 -9.15
C SER A 366 -13.70 -26.42 -8.56
N PRO A 367 -12.35 -26.42 -8.52
CA PRO A 367 -11.61 -27.53 -7.93
C PRO A 367 -11.97 -27.71 -6.45
N GLN A 368 -11.96 -28.97 -6.03
CA GLN A 368 -12.46 -29.44 -4.73
C GLN A 368 -11.78 -28.73 -3.55
N LYS A 369 -12.62 -28.13 -2.70
CA LYS A 369 -12.29 -27.64 -1.37
C LYS A 369 -11.93 -28.85 -0.48
N GLY A 370 -10.65 -29.24 -0.45
CA GLY A 370 -10.24 -30.41 0.34
C GLY A 370 -8.76 -30.80 0.38
N ALA A 371 -7.90 -30.31 -0.52
CA ALA A 371 -6.45 -30.50 -0.41
C ALA A 371 -5.80 -29.28 0.28
N PRO A 372 -4.85 -29.46 1.22
CA PRO A 372 -4.06 -28.33 1.72
C PRO A 372 -3.29 -27.71 0.54
N ALA A 373 -3.42 -26.40 0.33
CA ALA A 373 -2.68 -25.70 -0.71
C ALA A 373 -1.16 -25.84 -0.45
N GLY A 374 -0.39 -26.13 -1.51
CA GLY A 374 1.06 -26.25 -1.45
C GLY A 374 1.76 -24.91 -1.16
N ARG A 375 3.04 -24.98 -0.82
CA ARG A 375 3.88 -23.82 -0.51
C ARG A 375 4.67 -23.37 -1.74
N VAL A 376 4.91 -22.08 -1.85
CA VAL A 376 5.93 -21.51 -2.74
C VAL A 376 7.19 -21.27 -1.91
N VAL A 377 8.29 -21.94 -2.29
CA VAL A 377 9.57 -21.88 -1.58
C VAL A 377 10.60 -21.22 -2.50
N LEU A 378 11.11 -20.04 -2.12
CA LEU A 378 12.20 -19.38 -2.83
C LEU A 378 13.53 -19.99 -2.41
N MET A 379 14.28 -20.51 -3.38
CA MET A 379 15.71 -20.75 -3.29
C MET A 379 16.42 -19.72 -4.19
N GLY A 380 16.85 -18.61 -3.59
CA GLY A 380 17.31 -17.44 -4.34
C GLY A 380 17.92 -16.36 -3.45
N GLN A 381 18.11 -15.18 -4.01
CA GLN A 381 18.73 -14.03 -3.36
C GLN A 381 17.70 -12.94 -3.06
N ILE A 382 17.78 -12.37 -1.86
CA ILE A 382 17.09 -11.14 -1.46
C ILE A 382 18.15 -10.11 -1.08
N LEU A 383 18.00 -8.90 -1.63
CA LEU A 383 18.89 -7.76 -1.45
C LEU A 383 18.07 -6.47 -1.36
N VAL A 384 18.71 -5.35 -1.04
CA VAL A 384 18.06 -4.03 -0.97
C VAL A 384 18.34 -3.22 -2.25
N ASP A 385 17.29 -2.78 -2.93
CA ASP A 385 17.39 -1.86 -4.06
C ASP A 385 17.44 -0.41 -3.57
N LEU A 386 18.45 0.35 -3.99
CA LEU A 386 18.57 1.80 -3.83
C LEU A 386 18.13 2.44 -5.15
N ALA A 387 16.88 2.89 -5.22
CA ALA A 387 16.29 3.37 -6.46
C ALA A 387 16.55 4.87 -6.63
N VAL A 388 17.01 5.27 -7.81
CA VAL A 388 17.27 6.66 -8.18
C VAL A 388 16.83 6.93 -9.61
N ARG A 389 16.31 8.12 -9.88
CA ARG A 389 15.89 8.55 -11.23
C ARG A 389 16.63 9.81 -11.66
N GLY A 390 17.17 9.82 -12.88
CA GLY A 390 17.84 10.99 -13.43
C GLY A 390 17.70 11.08 -14.94
N GLU A 391 18.26 12.13 -15.55
CA GLU A 391 18.20 12.30 -17.01
C GLU A 391 18.98 11.20 -17.75
N ALA A 392 20.22 10.97 -17.33
CA ALA A 392 21.12 9.94 -17.86
C ALA A 392 22.22 9.61 -16.85
N LEU A 393 22.89 8.46 -17.03
CA LEU A 393 24.08 8.12 -16.23
C LEU A 393 25.22 9.12 -16.48
N PRO A 394 26.00 9.47 -15.44
CA PRO A 394 27.15 10.34 -15.61
C PRO A 394 28.23 9.65 -16.44
N ALA A 395 28.93 10.43 -17.26
CA ALA A 395 30.19 9.98 -17.88
C ALA A 395 31.27 9.76 -16.79
N PRO A 396 32.30 8.94 -17.04
CA PRO A 396 33.40 8.76 -16.09
C PRO A 396 34.00 10.11 -15.63
N GLY A 397 33.94 10.37 -14.32
CA GLY A 397 34.41 11.62 -13.70
C GLY A 397 33.40 12.76 -13.64
N GLY A 398 32.17 12.56 -14.14
CA GLY A 398 31.06 13.51 -14.03
C GLY A 398 30.12 13.22 -12.87
N ASP A 399 29.23 14.17 -12.63
CA ASP A 399 28.15 14.13 -11.64
C ASP A 399 26.81 14.48 -12.30
N VAL A 400 25.72 13.88 -11.80
CA VAL A 400 24.35 14.18 -12.23
C VAL A 400 23.47 14.28 -10.99
N TRP A 401 22.51 15.20 -11.01
CA TRP A 401 21.46 15.24 -10.00
C TRP A 401 20.42 14.19 -10.34
N ALA A 402 20.06 13.38 -9.35
CA ALA A 402 19.02 12.37 -9.45
C ALA A 402 18.01 12.56 -8.32
N SER A 403 16.75 12.27 -8.62
CA SER A 403 15.70 12.11 -7.61
C SER A 403 15.92 10.80 -6.87
N ASP A 404 15.90 10.86 -5.54
CA ASP A 404 15.87 9.68 -4.68
C ASP A 404 14.48 9.05 -4.76
N GLU A 405 14.40 7.79 -5.20
CA GLU A 405 13.16 7.00 -5.21
C GLU A 405 13.09 6.07 -3.99
N GLY A 406 14.11 6.05 -3.13
CA GLY A 406 14.13 5.34 -1.86
C GLY A 406 14.68 3.93 -1.92
N MET A 407 14.65 3.28 -0.74
CA MET A 407 15.15 1.92 -0.54
C MET A 407 14.03 0.90 -0.55
N HIS A 408 14.18 -0.16 -1.35
CA HIS A 408 13.20 -1.24 -1.47
C HIS A 408 13.86 -2.59 -1.21
N VAL A 409 13.11 -3.59 -0.76
CA VAL A 409 13.61 -4.96 -0.73
C VAL A 409 13.28 -5.60 -2.08
N GLY A 410 14.31 -6.11 -2.77
CA GLY A 410 14.23 -6.63 -4.13
C GLY A 410 14.63 -8.10 -4.26
N GLY A 411 14.97 -8.51 -5.47
CA GLY A 411 15.29 -9.90 -5.80
C GLY A 411 14.09 -10.84 -5.66
N GLY A 412 14.33 -12.07 -5.20
CA GLY A 412 13.29 -13.10 -5.07
C GLY A 412 12.13 -12.74 -4.11
N PHE A 413 12.29 -11.69 -3.29
CA PHE A 413 11.24 -11.15 -2.42
C PHE A 413 9.99 -10.74 -3.21
N ASN A 414 10.16 -10.09 -4.35
CA ASN A 414 9.05 -9.60 -5.19
C ASN A 414 8.13 -10.75 -5.62
N ALA A 415 8.71 -11.88 -6.03
CA ALA A 415 7.96 -13.07 -6.44
C ALA A 415 7.24 -13.73 -5.26
N LEU A 416 7.85 -13.73 -4.06
CA LEU A 416 7.17 -14.24 -2.86
C LEU A 416 6.00 -13.35 -2.42
N VAL A 417 6.11 -12.02 -2.55
CA VAL A 417 5.00 -11.10 -2.33
C VAL A 417 3.85 -11.39 -3.31
N ALA A 418 4.16 -11.61 -4.59
CA ALA A 418 3.16 -12.00 -5.58
C ALA A 418 2.49 -13.34 -5.22
N ALA A 419 3.26 -14.32 -4.74
CA ALA A 419 2.72 -15.59 -4.29
C ALA A 419 1.78 -15.45 -3.07
N ARG A 420 2.16 -14.61 -2.08
CA ARG A 420 1.31 -14.27 -0.92
C ARG A 420 0.02 -13.59 -1.34
N ARG A 421 0.07 -12.67 -2.31
CA ARG A 421 -1.13 -11.99 -2.84
C ARG A 421 -2.11 -12.94 -3.53
N MET A 422 -1.61 -14.04 -4.11
CA MET A 422 -2.46 -15.12 -4.62
C MET A 422 -3.00 -16.05 -3.52
N GLY A 423 -2.62 -15.84 -2.26
CA GLY A 423 -3.05 -16.64 -1.11
C GLY A 423 -2.21 -17.91 -0.87
N ALA A 424 -1.09 -18.09 -1.57
CA ALA A 424 -0.19 -19.22 -1.29
C ALA A 424 0.63 -18.97 -0.02
N GLN A 425 1.04 -20.05 0.66
CA GLN A 425 2.09 -19.95 1.68
C GLN A 425 3.43 -19.68 1.00
N ALA A 426 4.21 -18.75 1.53
CA ALA A 426 5.52 -18.38 0.99
C ALA A 426 6.62 -18.62 2.01
N VAL A 427 7.71 -19.23 1.57
CA VAL A 427 8.90 -19.49 2.38
C VAL A 427 10.13 -18.95 1.65
N SER A 428 10.94 -18.15 2.33
CA SER A 428 12.24 -17.71 1.84
C SER A 428 13.34 -18.61 2.39
N LEU A 429 14.18 -19.15 1.50
CA LEU A 429 15.45 -19.78 1.86
C LEU A 429 16.65 -18.86 1.55
N SER A 430 16.41 -17.59 1.22
CA SER A 430 17.51 -16.65 0.94
C SER A 430 18.41 -16.51 2.16
N PRO A 431 19.75 -16.57 2.01
CA PRO A 431 20.66 -16.26 3.10
C PRO A 431 20.48 -14.81 3.59
N ILE A 432 20.50 -14.62 4.91
CA ILE A 432 20.38 -13.30 5.54
C ILE A 432 21.56 -13.06 6.46
N GLY A 433 22.15 -11.87 6.36
CA GLY A 433 23.29 -11.46 7.13
C GLY A 433 22.94 -10.83 8.47
N HIS A 434 23.86 -10.00 8.95
CA HIS A 434 23.69 -9.12 10.10
C HIS A 434 24.11 -7.70 9.72
N GLY A 435 23.14 -6.78 9.68
CA GLY A 435 23.35 -5.38 9.35
C GLY A 435 22.05 -4.67 8.99
N PRO A 436 22.09 -3.37 8.66
CA PRO A 436 20.91 -2.58 8.32
C PRO A 436 20.12 -3.15 7.14
N TYR A 437 20.77 -3.65 6.08
CA TYR A 437 20.05 -4.21 4.92
C TYR A 437 19.39 -5.54 5.28
N SER A 438 20.08 -6.39 6.03
CA SER A 438 19.54 -7.65 6.57
C SER A 438 18.31 -7.39 7.45
N LEU A 439 18.35 -6.37 8.30
CA LEU A 439 17.23 -5.99 9.15
C LEU A 439 16.02 -5.51 8.33
N LEU A 440 16.25 -4.69 7.29
CA LEU A 440 15.19 -4.28 6.36
C LEU A 440 14.55 -5.48 5.65
N ILE A 441 15.37 -6.45 5.22
CA ILE A 441 14.90 -7.69 4.59
C ILE A 441 14.06 -8.51 5.57
N GLN A 442 14.54 -8.73 6.80
CA GLN A 442 13.81 -9.47 7.84
C GLN A 442 12.45 -8.81 8.14
N GLN A 443 12.43 -7.49 8.30
CA GLN A 443 11.20 -6.74 8.52
C GLN A 443 10.25 -6.82 7.31
N ALA A 444 10.78 -6.79 6.08
CA ALA A 444 9.97 -6.96 4.87
C ALA A 444 9.36 -8.36 4.77
N LEU A 445 10.13 -9.41 5.04
CA LEU A 445 9.64 -10.79 5.09
C LEU A 445 8.54 -10.95 6.14
N GLN A 446 8.74 -10.40 7.34
CA GLN A 446 7.76 -10.44 8.42
C GLN A 446 6.46 -9.71 8.05
N ARG A 447 6.56 -8.48 7.51
CA ARG A 447 5.40 -7.69 7.07
C ARG A 447 4.61 -8.38 5.95
N ALA A 448 5.30 -9.07 5.05
CA ALA A 448 4.67 -9.81 3.96
C ALA A 448 4.15 -11.21 4.39
N GLU A 449 4.30 -11.58 5.67
CA GLU A 449 3.97 -12.90 6.21
C GLU A 449 4.67 -14.03 5.45
N ILE A 450 5.91 -13.80 5.02
CA ILE A 450 6.76 -14.79 4.38
C ILE A 450 7.58 -15.46 5.49
N THR A 451 7.56 -16.80 5.53
CA THR A 451 8.36 -17.54 6.49
C THR A 451 9.83 -17.45 6.10
N ASP A 452 10.66 -16.89 6.97
CA ASP A 452 12.11 -16.95 6.83
C ASP A 452 12.63 -18.29 7.36
N ALA A 453 13.18 -19.11 6.46
CA ALA A 453 13.80 -20.40 6.76
C ALA A 453 15.20 -20.52 6.11
N GLY A 454 15.79 -19.38 5.71
CA GLY A 454 17.12 -19.33 5.12
C GLY A 454 18.24 -19.43 6.17
N PRO A 455 19.50 -19.64 5.72
CA PRO A 455 20.65 -19.61 6.62
C PRO A 455 20.97 -18.18 7.06
N HIS A 456 21.32 -18.00 8.33
CA HIS A 456 21.90 -16.74 8.83
C HIS A 456 23.43 -16.73 8.67
N ILE A 457 23.97 -15.67 8.07
CA ILE A 457 25.41 -15.53 7.79
C ILE A 457 26.02 -14.49 8.73
N ASP A 458 26.96 -14.94 9.56
CA ASP A 458 27.61 -14.07 10.55
C ASP A 458 28.63 -13.12 9.92
N GLY A 459 28.70 -11.89 10.46
CA GLY A 459 29.77 -10.94 10.17
C GLY A 459 29.70 -10.24 8.81
N ILE A 460 28.58 -10.32 8.09
CA ILE A 460 28.35 -9.61 6.83
C ILE A 460 26.87 -9.22 6.70
N ASP A 461 26.59 -8.09 6.08
CA ASP A 461 25.22 -7.66 5.75
C ASP A 461 24.76 -8.27 4.39
N ASN A 462 23.47 -8.20 4.07
CA ASN A 462 22.99 -8.45 2.71
C ASN A 462 23.50 -7.36 1.76
N GLY A 463 23.64 -7.73 0.49
CA GLY A 463 24.00 -6.80 -0.58
C GLY A 463 22.89 -5.79 -0.85
N PHE A 464 23.27 -4.77 -1.62
CA PHE A 464 22.35 -3.80 -2.19
C PHE A 464 22.58 -3.66 -3.71
N CYS A 465 21.57 -3.14 -4.40
CA CYS A 465 21.60 -2.85 -5.83
C CYS A 465 21.17 -1.41 -6.08
N ILE A 466 22.03 -0.59 -6.69
CA ILE A 466 21.62 0.73 -7.16
C ILE A 466 20.87 0.54 -8.47
N ALA A 467 19.60 0.93 -8.51
CA ALA A 467 18.77 0.91 -9.70
C ALA A 467 18.61 2.34 -10.21
N PHE A 468 19.34 2.69 -11.26
CA PHE A 468 19.25 3.99 -11.92
C PHE A 468 18.26 3.92 -13.09
N THR A 469 17.20 4.70 -13.04
CA THR A 469 16.23 4.85 -14.13
C THR A 469 16.51 6.15 -14.88
N ASP A 470 16.78 6.06 -16.19
CA ASP A 470 17.02 7.24 -17.03
C ASP A 470 15.71 7.85 -17.58
N GLN A 471 15.80 8.98 -18.30
CA GLN A 471 14.61 9.66 -18.87
C GLN A 471 13.84 8.82 -19.89
N SER A 472 14.47 7.81 -20.49
CA SER A 472 13.80 6.88 -21.42
C SER A 472 13.00 5.79 -20.68
N GLY A 473 13.18 5.70 -19.35
CA GLY A 473 12.63 4.63 -18.53
C GLY A 473 13.49 3.36 -18.50
N GLU A 474 14.63 3.36 -19.20
CA GLU A 474 15.58 2.25 -19.15
C GLU A 474 16.29 2.25 -17.79
N ARG A 475 16.48 1.04 -17.24
CA ARG A 475 17.11 0.85 -15.93
C ARG A 475 18.51 0.24 -16.07
N THR A 476 19.46 0.81 -15.34
CA THR A 476 20.80 0.27 -15.16
C THR A 476 21.02 -0.09 -13.70
N PHE A 477 21.58 -1.28 -13.47
CA PHE A 477 21.77 -1.85 -12.14
C PHE A 477 23.24 -1.95 -11.77
N ILE A 478 23.60 -1.51 -10.57
CA ILE A 478 24.93 -1.67 -9.98
C ILE A 478 24.77 -2.42 -8.66
N SER A 479 25.05 -3.71 -8.66
CA SER A 479 24.82 -4.59 -7.51
C SER A 479 26.10 -4.91 -6.75
N THR A 480 25.98 -5.01 -5.43
CA THR A 480 27.02 -5.54 -4.55
C THR A 480 26.70 -6.97 -4.16
N ARG A 481 27.69 -7.68 -3.60
CA ARG A 481 27.53 -9.04 -3.07
C ARG A 481 27.65 -9.01 -1.55
N GLY A 482 26.64 -9.50 -0.85
CA GLY A 482 26.59 -9.67 0.59
C GLY A 482 26.31 -11.10 1.01
N ALA A 483 25.60 -11.25 2.14
CA ALA A 483 25.21 -12.53 2.74
C ALA A 483 24.50 -13.47 1.75
N GLU A 484 23.63 -12.94 0.90
CA GLU A 484 22.83 -13.67 -0.09
C GLU A 484 23.66 -14.49 -1.10
N THR A 485 24.95 -14.19 -1.24
CA THR A 485 25.87 -14.93 -2.13
C THR A 485 26.70 -16.01 -1.41
N ARG A 486 26.53 -16.16 -0.10
CA ARG A 486 27.40 -17.00 0.76
C ARG A 486 26.65 -18.19 1.38
N ALA A 487 25.72 -18.78 0.66
CA ALA A 487 25.00 -19.96 1.15
C ALA A 487 25.98 -21.10 1.51
N PRO A 488 25.93 -21.65 2.73
CA PRO A 488 26.62 -22.90 3.06
C PRO A 488 26.22 -24.03 2.12
N ALA A 489 27.13 -24.97 1.83
CA ALA A 489 26.88 -26.03 0.84
C ALA A 489 25.65 -26.91 1.14
N SER A 490 25.27 -27.07 2.42
CA SER A 490 24.09 -27.82 2.84
C SER A 490 22.86 -26.95 3.12
N ALA A 491 22.94 -25.62 2.94
CA ALA A 491 21.96 -24.67 3.45
C ALA A 491 20.52 -24.92 2.99
N TRP A 492 20.36 -25.44 1.79
CA TRP A 492 19.05 -25.64 1.18
C TRP A 492 18.66 -27.12 1.09
N ALA A 493 19.61 -28.04 1.04
CA ALA A 493 19.35 -29.47 0.83
C ALA A 493 18.49 -30.10 1.94
N ASP A 494 18.75 -29.72 3.20
CA ASP A 494 17.96 -30.22 4.33
C ASP A 494 16.50 -29.77 4.23
N PHE A 495 16.26 -28.52 3.79
CA PHE A 495 14.90 -28.00 3.62
C PHE A 495 14.21 -28.62 2.39
N THR A 496 14.88 -28.66 1.24
CA THR A 496 14.28 -29.18 0.00
C THR A 496 13.90 -30.65 0.12
N ALA A 497 14.66 -31.45 0.88
CA ALA A 497 14.33 -32.84 1.19
C ALA A 497 13.00 -33.00 1.96
N THR A 498 12.50 -31.94 2.62
CA THR A 498 11.21 -31.95 3.35
C THR A 498 10.02 -31.49 2.51
N MET A 499 10.26 -31.02 1.28
CA MET A 499 9.20 -30.57 0.38
C MET A 499 8.32 -31.73 -0.05
N ARG A 500 7.06 -31.44 -0.38
CA ARG A 500 6.04 -32.45 -0.68
C ARG A 500 5.51 -32.24 -2.10
N PRO A 501 4.97 -33.29 -2.75
CA PRO A 501 4.22 -33.11 -3.98
C PRO A 501 3.13 -32.05 -3.82
N GLY A 502 3.09 -31.08 -4.74
CA GLY A 502 2.23 -29.90 -4.67
C GLY A 502 2.92 -28.62 -4.15
N ASP A 503 4.07 -28.72 -3.50
CA ASP A 503 4.94 -27.56 -3.27
C ASP A 503 5.59 -27.12 -4.60
N VAL A 504 5.95 -25.83 -4.67
CA VAL A 504 6.68 -25.24 -5.79
C VAL A 504 8.01 -24.66 -5.29
N LEU A 505 9.11 -25.10 -5.86
CA LEU A 505 10.44 -24.51 -5.68
C LEU A 505 10.65 -23.43 -6.74
N TYR A 506 10.71 -22.17 -6.31
CA TYR A 506 11.02 -21.02 -7.15
C TYR A 506 12.51 -20.66 -7.04
N ILE A 507 13.18 -20.53 -8.17
CA ILE A 507 14.62 -20.25 -8.27
C ILE A 507 14.82 -18.99 -9.11
N ASP A 508 15.50 -17.99 -8.57
CA ASP A 508 15.89 -16.80 -9.33
C ASP A 508 17.22 -16.98 -10.07
N GLY A 509 17.44 -16.16 -11.10
CA GLY A 509 18.62 -16.24 -11.95
C GLY A 509 19.90 -15.77 -11.26
N TYR A 510 19.78 -14.80 -10.34
CA TYR A 510 20.90 -14.23 -9.60
C TYR A 510 21.62 -15.27 -8.75
N LEU A 511 20.92 -16.30 -8.28
CA LEU A 511 21.48 -17.44 -7.56
C LEU A 511 22.79 -17.97 -8.19
N MET A 512 22.90 -17.96 -9.52
CA MET A 512 24.03 -18.54 -10.25
C MET A 512 25.30 -17.66 -10.27
N ASP A 513 25.24 -16.42 -9.76
CA ASP A 513 26.35 -15.46 -9.79
C ASP A 513 27.56 -15.88 -8.92
N HIS A 514 27.34 -16.68 -7.87
CA HIS A 514 28.40 -17.05 -6.94
C HIS A 514 28.62 -18.57 -6.83
N PRO A 515 29.88 -19.07 -6.83
CA PRO A 515 30.18 -20.51 -6.75
C PRO A 515 29.56 -21.22 -5.54
N ALA A 516 29.50 -20.57 -4.38
CA ALA A 516 28.93 -21.16 -3.16
C ALA A 516 27.43 -21.49 -3.34
N ASN A 517 26.67 -20.53 -3.86
CA ASN A 517 25.26 -20.72 -4.15
C ASN A 517 25.04 -21.76 -5.25
N ARG A 518 25.89 -21.81 -6.28
CA ARG A 518 25.82 -22.86 -7.32
C ARG A 518 25.96 -24.25 -6.73
N GLN A 519 26.92 -24.44 -5.83
CA GLN A 519 27.14 -25.71 -5.15
C GLN A 519 25.97 -26.08 -4.22
N ALA A 520 25.47 -25.13 -3.43
CA ALA A 520 24.34 -25.33 -2.54
C ALA A 520 23.05 -25.66 -3.30
N ALA A 521 22.80 -24.99 -4.43
CA ALA A 521 21.64 -25.27 -5.28
C ALA A 521 21.71 -26.65 -5.92
N GLN A 522 22.89 -27.08 -6.38
CA GLN A 522 23.06 -28.43 -6.91
C GLN A 522 22.70 -29.49 -5.85
N ALA A 523 23.25 -29.36 -4.64
CA ALA A 523 22.93 -30.28 -3.55
C ALA A 523 21.43 -30.28 -3.20
N ALA A 524 20.79 -29.11 -3.24
CA ALA A 524 19.37 -28.97 -2.95
C ALA A 524 18.45 -29.58 -4.02
N LEU A 525 18.83 -29.48 -5.29
CA LEU A 525 18.11 -30.07 -6.41
C LEU A 525 18.28 -31.60 -6.47
N GLU A 526 19.46 -32.11 -6.11
CA GLU A 526 19.69 -33.56 -5.95
C GLU A 526 18.88 -34.15 -4.78
N ALA A 527 18.62 -33.38 -3.73
CA ALA A 527 17.81 -33.77 -2.58
C ALA A 527 16.29 -33.57 -2.79
N LEU A 528 15.87 -32.95 -3.90
CA LEU A 528 14.48 -32.57 -4.12
C LEU A 528 13.60 -33.81 -4.40
N PRO A 529 12.50 -34.03 -3.64
CA PRO A 529 11.60 -35.16 -3.87
C PRO A 529 10.88 -35.10 -5.23
N GLU A 530 10.59 -36.27 -5.82
CA GLU A 530 9.77 -36.35 -7.04
C GLU A 530 8.37 -35.72 -6.83
N GLY A 531 7.87 -35.03 -7.86
CA GLY A 531 6.56 -34.38 -7.85
C GLY A 531 6.52 -32.97 -7.25
N VAL A 532 7.67 -32.42 -6.81
CA VAL A 532 7.81 -30.99 -6.53
C VAL A 532 8.01 -30.24 -7.84
N GLN A 533 7.19 -29.22 -8.10
CA GLN A 533 7.31 -28.39 -9.30
C GLN A 533 8.45 -27.38 -9.11
N VAL A 534 9.29 -27.18 -10.13
CA VAL A 534 10.34 -26.17 -10.14
C VAL A 534 10.00 -25.08 -11.16
N ILE A 535 10.06 -23.83 -10.72
CA ILE A 535 10.08 -22.66 -11.62
C ILE A 535 11.47 -22.03 -11.52
N LEU A 536 12.19 -22.02 -12.63
CA LEU A 536 13.46 -21.32 -12.76
C LEU A 536 13.24 -20.05 -13.57
N ASP A 537 13.34 -18.89 -12.94
CA ASP A 537 13.35 -17.60 -13.65
C ASP A 537 14.80 -17.21 -13.95
N VAL A 538 15.19 -17.25 -15.23
CA VAL A 538 16.56 -16.94 -15.66
C VAL A 538 16.75 -15.46 -15.96
N SER A 539 16.07 -14.58 -15.23
CA SER A 539 16.18 -13.12 -15.37
C SER A 539 17.03 -12.55 -14.24
N PRO A 540 18.30 -12.14 -14.49
CA PRO A 540 19.04 -12.19 -15.75
C PRO A 540 19.69 -13.55 -16.06
N VAL A 541 20.09 -13.76 -17.32
CA VAL A 541 20.74 -15.00 -17.76
C VAL A 541 22.20 -15.00 -17.31
N ILE A 542 22.44 -15.56 -16.12
CA ILE A 542 23.78 -15.80 -15.57
C ILE A 542 24.20 -17.25 -15.78
N GLY A 543 23.29 -18.19 -15.51
CA GLY A 543 23.51 -19.61 -15.67
C GLY A 543 22.27 -20.42 -15.35
N ILE A 544 22.33 -21.72 -15.60
CA ILE A 544 21.27 -22.68 -15.26
C ILE A 544 21.85 -23.67 -14.23
N PRO A 545 21.21 -23.86 -13.07
CA PRO A 545 21.66 -24.82 -12.07
C PRO A 545 21.80 -26.24 -12.64
N GLN A 546 22.84 -26.95 -12.23
CA GLN A 546 22.94 -28.39 -12.48
C GLN A 546 22.00 -29.15 -11.53
N GLY A 547 21.59 -30.35 -11.91
CA GLY A 547 20.73 -31.20 -11.07
C GLY A 547 19.23 -30.92 -11.18
N LEU A 548 18.78 -30.02 -12.07
CA LEU A 548 17.35 -29.80 -12.30
C LEU A 548 16.62 -31.12 -12.64
N PRO A 549 15.47 -31.41 -12.00
CA PRO A 549 14.69 -32.62 -12.27
C PRO A 549 14.35 -32.78 -13.76
N VAL A 550 14.23 -33.99 -14.30
CA VAL A 550 13.94 -34.18 -15.74
C VAL A 550 12.52 -33.72 -16.11
N ARG A 551 11.58 -33.83 -15.16
CA ARG A 551 10.17 -33.43 -15.29
C ARG A 551 9.83 -32.33 -14.29
N ASP A 552 8.64 -31.76 -14.42
CA ASP A 552 8.08 -30.78 -13.46
C ASP A 552 8.88 -29.47 -13.33
N VAL A 553 9.66 -29.12 -14.35
CA VAL A 553 10.40 -27.85 -14.43
C VAL A 553 9.81 -26.95 -15.52
N ILE A 554 9.56 -25.69 -15.18
CA ILE A 554 9.24 -24.62 -16.12
C ILE A 554 10.33 -23.55 -16.04
N VAL A 555 10.92 -23.20 -17.18
CA VAL A 555 11.91 -22.10 -17.24
C VAL A 555 11.21 -20.83 -17.73
N SER A 556 11.24 -19.78 -16.92
CA SER A 556 10.66 -18.47 -17.21
C SER A 556 11.74 -17.48 -17.62
N MET A 557 11.47 -16.66 -18.63
CA MET A 557 12.40 -15.63 -19.13
C MET A 557 11.64 -14.56 -19.93
N ASN A 558 12.25 -13.40 -20.13
CA ASN A 558 11.80 -12.44 -21.14
C ASN A 558 12.40 -12.74 -22.53
N HIS A 559 11.91 -12.05 -23.56
CA HIS A 559 12.38 -12.21 -24.94
C HIS A 559 13.88 -11.94 -25.12
N ARG A 560 14.43 -10.94 -24.41
CA ARG A 560 15.86 -10.58 -24.50
C ARG A 560 16.75 -11.71 -23.98
N GLU A 561 16.37 -12.30 -22.85
CA GLU A 561 17.07 -13.43 -22.22
C GLU A 561 16.98 -14.70 -23.06
N ALA A 562 15.81 -14.97 -23.65
CA ALA A 562 15.63 -16.05 -24.61
C ALA A 562 16.62 -15.93 -25.79
N GLN A 563 16.75 -14.72 -26.36
CA GLN A 563 17.71 -14.44 -27.42
C GLN A 563 19.16 -14.60 -26.94
N GLN A 564 19.48 -14.17 -25.72
CA GLN A 564 20.80 -14.34 -25.13
C GLN A 564 21.17 -15.83 -24.98
N ILE A 565 20.24 -16.68 -24.54
CA ILE A 565 20.45 -18.13 -24.45
C ILE A 565 20.71 -18.75 -25.84
N ILE A 566 19.96 -18.33 -26.86
CA ILE A 566 20.17 -18.78 -28.24
C ILE A 566 21.58 -18.38 -28.71
N ASN A 567 21.97 -17.13 -28.51
CA ASN A 567 23.26 -16.61 -28.95
C ASN A 567 24.42 -17.32 -28.23
N GLN A 568 24.36 -17.46 -26.90
CA GLN A 568 25.37 -18.19 -26.12
C GLN A 568 25.47 -19.67 -26.52
N SER A 569 24.36 -20.27 -26.97
CA SER A 569 24.34 -21.65 -27.45
C SER A 569 24.91 -21.78 -28.85
N ALA A 570 24.63 -20.81 -29.73
CA ALA A 570 25.23 -20.72 -31.06
C ALA A 570 26.75 -20.49 -30.98
N GLU A 571 27.21 -19.61 -30.08
CA GLU A 571 28.64 -19.37 -29.83
C GLU A 571 29.34 -20.64 -29.32
N ARG A 572 28.76 -21.34 -28.33
CA ARG A 572 29.30 -22.63 -27.86
C ARG A 572 29.31 -23.71 -28.95
N GLY A 573 28.27 -23.75 -29.79
CA GLY A 573 28.21 -24.64 -30.95
C GLY A 573 29.21 -24.28 -32.05
N LEU A 574 29.53 -22.99 -32.22
CA LEU A 574 30.56 -22.49 -33.12
C LEU A 574 31.97 -22.72 -32.57
N GLU A 575 32.19 -22.64 -31.26
CA GLU A 575 33.48 -22.97 -30.62
C GLU A 575 33.75 -24.48 -30.72
N GLN A 576 32.76 -25.33 -30.41
CA GLN A 576 32.84 -26.77 -30.62
C GLN A 576 32.94 -27.13 -32.12
N GLY A 577 32.23 -26.39 -32.97
CA GLY A 577 32.28 -26.52 -34.42
C GLY A 577 33.60 -26.02 -35.03
N GLN A 578 34.28 -25.04 -34.43
CA GLN A 578 35.60 -24.54 -34.83
C GLN A 578 36.72 -25.43 -34.31
N GLU A 579 36.55 -26.13 -33.18
CA GLU A 579 37.43 -27.24 -32.80
C GLU A 579 37.34 -28.39 -33.80
N LEU A 580 36.12 -28.72 -34.28
CA LEU A 580 35.88 -29.73 -35.32
C LEU A 580 36.26 -29.25 -36.74
N SER A 581 36.14 -27.96 -37.05
CA SER A 581 36.48 -27.35 -38.35
C SER A 581 37.93 -26.86 -38.43
N ARG A 582 38.67 -26.85 -37.32
CA ARG A 582 40.15 -26.82 -37.34
C ARG A 582 40.73 -28.14 -37.87
N GLU A 583 39.94 -29.22 -37.91
CA GLU A 583 40.30 -30.46 -38.59
C GLU A 583 39.86 -30.53 -40.07
N GLN A 584 38.94 -29.68 -40.54
CA GLN A 584 38.50 -29.71 -41.95
C GLN A 584 38.26 -28.30 -42.51
N GLY A 585 39.13 -27.89 -43.45
CA GLY A 585 39.34 -26.51 -43.83
C GLY A 585 38.44 -25.88 -44.90
N ARG A 586 38.66 -24.56 -45.05
CA ARG A 586 38.52 -23.66 -46.23
C ARG A 586 37.26 -23.75 -47.11
N GLY A 587 36.49 -22.66 -47.17
CA GLY A 587 35.60 -22.35 -48.30
C GLY A 587 34.87 -21.00 -48.20
N GLN A 588 35.04 -20.17 -49.22
CA GLN A 588 34.59 -18.77 -49.43
C GLN A 588 33.07 -18.49 -49.41
N GLY A 589 32.69 -17.20 -49.24
CA GLY A 589 31.58 -16.59 -50.02
C GLY A 589 30.84 -15.42 -49.36
N GLN A 590 31.14 -14.17 -49.74
CA GLN A 590 30.37 -12.96 -49.43
C GLN A 590 29.15 -12.82 -50.36
N GLY A 591 28.04 -12.25 -49.85
CA GLY A 591 26.92 -11.76 -50.66
C GLY A 591 26.05 -10.75 -49.91
N GLN A 592 26.17 -9.47 -50.25
CA GLN A 592 25.30 -8.37 -49.82
C GLN A 592 24.02 -8.32 -50.67
N GLY A 593 22.86 -8.14 -50.04
CA GLY A 593 21.59 -7.82 -50.70
C GLY A 593 20.77 -6.84 -49.87
N ARG A 594 20.66 -5.59 -50.33
CA ARG A 594 19.72 -4.58 -49.83
C ARG A 594 18.35 -4.84 -50.47
N CYS A 595 17.29 -4.85 -49.67
CA CYS A 595 15.93 -4.53 -50.11
C CYS A 595 15.30 -3.53 -49.14
N GLN A 596 14.91 -2.37 -49.67
CA GLN A 596 13.97 -1.45 -49.04
C GLN A 596 12.56 -2.02 -49.24
N GLU A 597 11.66 -1.83 -48.28
CA GLU A 597 10.26 -1.49 -48.56
C GLU A 597 9.57 -0.94 -47.31
N GLN A 598 8.97 0.23 -47.48
CA GLN A 598 8.01 0.87 -46.59
C GLN A 598 6.65 0.19 -46.79
N ASP A 599 5.93 -0.10 -45.71
CA ASP A 599 4.51 0.26 -45.54
C ASP A 599 3.89 -0.39 -44.28
N GLY A 600 3.29 0.45 -43.43
CA GLY A 600 2.13 0.13 -42.59
C GLY A 600 2.37 -0.58 -41.26
N GLU A 601 2.28 0.19 -40.16
CA GLU A 601 2.36 -0.22 -38.73
C GLU A 601 1.50 -1.45 -38.31
N GLN A 602 0.61 -1.94 -39.16
CA GLN A 602 -0.18 -3.16 -38.93
C GLN A 602 0.54 -4.46 -39.36
N SER A 603 1.46 -4.40 -40.31
CA SER A 603 2.23 -5.57 -40.78
C SER A 603 3.38 -5.93 -39.82
N GLN A 604 3.92 -4.94 -39.12
CA GLN A 604 5.05 -5.06 -38.18
C GLN A 604 4.69 -5.88 -36.93
N ARG A 605 3.49 -5.68 -36.37
CA ARG A 605 2.98 -6.43 -35.21
C ARG A 605 2.82 -7.93 -35.48
N CYS A 606 2.35 -8.29 -36.68
CA CYS A 606 2.14 -9.70 -37.05
C CYS A 606 3.47 -10.45 -37.29
N GLY A 607 4.55 -9.73 -37.64
CA GLY A 607 5.90 -10.27 -37.79
C GLY A 607 6.58 -10.56 -36.45
N GLN A 608 6.50 -9.62 -35.49
CA GLN A 608 7.11 -9.76 -34.16
C GLN A 608 6.47 -10.88 -33.32
N ALA A 609 5.15 -11.06 -33.39
CA ALA A 609 4.46 -12.16 -32.70
C ALA A 609 4.88 -13.55 -33.22
N ARG A 610 5.09 -13.68 -34.54
CA ARG A 610 5.60 -14.92 -35.15
C ARG A 610 7.05 -15.21 -34.75
N GLU A 611 7.86 -14.17 -34.59
CA GLU A 611 9.26 -14.28 -34.16
C GLU A 611 9.37 -14.79 -32.72
N ALA A 612 8.64 -14.20 -31.77
CA ALA A 612 8.68 -14.59 -30.35
C ALA A 612 8.23 -16.05 -30.10
N GLY A 613 7.21 -16.53 -30.82
CA GLY A 613 6.78 -17.94 -30.76
C GLY A 613 7.87 -18.91 -31.28
N SER A 614 8.58 -18.53 -32.34
CA SER A 614 9.70 -19.31 -32.86
C SER A 614 10.90 -19.34 -31.89
N VAL A 615 11.17 -18.21 -31.22
CA VAL A 615 12.20 -18.09 -30.19
C VAL A 615 11.88 -19.02 -29.02
N ALA A 616 10.63 -19.05 -28.54
CA ALA A 616 10.21 -19.94 -27.46
C ALA A 616 10.39 -21.42 -27.81
N SER A 617 10.00 -21.84 -29.03
CA SER A 617 10.22 -23.20 -29.54
C SER A 617 11.71 -23.58 -29.57
N LEU A 618 12.57 -22.68 -30.04
CA LEU A 618 14.00 -22.92 -30.14
C LEU A 618 14.63 -23.05 -28.75
N VAL A 619 14.32 -22.15 -27.82
CA VAL A 619 14.84 -22.22 -26.44
C VAL A 619 14.35 -23.47 -25.71
N ALA A 620 13.07 -23.86 -25.87
CA ALA A 620 12.55 -25.11 -25.31
C ALA A 620 13.35 -26.33 -25.79
N SER A 621 13.71 -26.34 -27.08
CA SER A 621 14.51 -27.41 -27.68
C SER A 621 15.95 -27.39 -27.19
N LEU A 622 16.57 -26.21 -27.07
CA LEU A 622 17.94 -26.06 -26.56
C LEU A 622 18.07 -26.47 -25.09
N LEU A 623 17.07 -26.13 -24.26
CA LEU A 623 17.06 -26.45 -22.84
C LEU A 623 16.51 -27.86 -22.55
N GLY A 624 15.84 -28.48 -23.52
CA GLY A 624 15.15 -29.76 -23.36
C GLY A 624 14.01 -29.70 -22.33
N ARG A 625 13.41 -28.52 -22.11
CA ARG A 625 12.49 -28.24 -20.99
C ARG A 625 11.35 -27.33 -21.43
N PRO A 626 10.16 -27.41 -20.80
CA PRO A 626 9.11 -26.43 -20.98
C PRO A 626 9.60 -25.02 -20.63
N VAL A 627 9.28 -24.05 -21.47
CA VAL A 627 9.64 -22.64 -21.24
C VAL A 627 8.44 -21.73 -21.39
N VAL A 628 8.46 -20.61 -20.66
CA VAL A 628 7.59 -19.47 -20.90
C VAL A 628 8.45 -18.26 -21.25
N VAL A 629 8.25 -17.73 -22.46
CA VAL A 629 8.92 -16.50 -22.93
C VAL A 629 7.93 -15.34 -22.84
N ARG A 630 8.21 -14.41 -21.93
CA ARG A 630 7.45 -13.17 -21.72
C ARG A 630 7.85 -12.14 -22.78
N ALA A 631 6.88 -11.71 -23.58
CA ALA A 631 7.07 -10.75 -24.69
C ALA A 631 6.44 -9.37 -24.38
N GLY A 632 6.35 -9.02 -23.10
CA GLY A 632 5.79 -7.73 -22.64
C GLY A 632 4.34 -7.56 -23.08
N ALA A 633 4.03 -6.41 -23.71
CA ALA A 633 2.68 -6.07 -24.17
C ALA A 633 2.13 -7.01 -25.26
N GLU A 634 2.99 -7.81 -25.91
CA GLU A 634 2.59 -8.79 -26.92
C GLU A 634 2.13 -10.12 -26.30
N GLY A 635 2.25 -10.31 -24.99
CA GLY A 635 1.81 -11.52 -24.27
C GLY A 635 2.96 -12.43 -23.87
N ALA A 636 2.70 -13.74 -23.81
CA ALA A 636 3.73 -14.74 -23.56
C ALA A 636 3.54 -15.98 -24.44
N TYR A 637 4.62 -16.73 -24.60
CA TYR A 637 4.64 -17.96 -25.40
C TYR A 637 5.13 -19.11 -24.53
N PHE A 638 4.28 -20.10 -24.34
CA PHE A 638 4.63 -21.33 -23.65
C PHE A 638 4.98 -22.41 -24.67
N ALA A 639 6.17 -23.00 -24.57
CA ALA A 639 6.64 -24.01 -25.51
C ALA A 639 7.11 -25.26 -24.78
N ARG A 640 6.72 -26.44 -25.29
CA ARG A 640 7.24 -27.73 -24.82
C ARG A 640 8.29 -28.26 -25.80
N PRO A 641 9.38 -28.88 -25.32
CA PRO A 641 10.36 -29.50 -26.20
C PRO A 641 9.69 -30.60 -27.04
N ALA A 642 10.01 -30.64 -28.33
CA ALA A 642 9.52 -31.70 -29.21
C ALA A 642 9.97 -33.07 -28.68
N ALA A 643 9.05 -34.04 -28.62
CA ALA A 643 9.41 -35.41 -28.28
C ALA A 643 10.36 -35.94 -29.36
N VAL A 644 11.63 -36.18 -29.02
CA VAL A 644 12.60 -36.77 -29.94
C VAL A 644 12.22 -38.24 -30.17
N PRO A 645 11.83 -38.67 -31.38
CA PRO A 645 11.79 -40.10 -31.69
C PRO A 645 13.22 -40.62 -31.65
N ALA A 646 13.44 -41.75 -31.00
CA ALA A 646 14.69 -42.47 -31.14
C ALA A 646 14.92 -42.76 -32.63
N GLU A 647 16.06 -42.28 -33.15
CA GLU A 647 16.61 -42.45 -34.50
C GLU A 647 16.40 -41.30 -35.53
N VAL A 648 17.56 -40.77 -35.97
CA VAL A 648 17.94 -40.28 -37.33
C VAL A 648 18.34 -38.79 -37.49
N SER A 649 19.64 -38.65 -37.76
CA SER A 649 20.49 -37.73 -38.55
C SER A 649 20.16 -36.25 -38.80
N VAL A 650 21.23 -35.48 -38.64
CA VAL A 650 21.50 -34.09 -39.04
C VAL A 650 21.37 -33.90 -40.55
N ALA A 651 20.23 -33.39 -41.02
CA ALA A 651 20.09 -32.42 -42.12
C ALA A 651 18.61 -32.23 -42.51
N ALA A 652 18.24 -30.96 -42.73
CA ALA A 652 17.07 -30.45 -43.45
C ALA A 652 15.79 -30.08 -42.66
N SER A 653 15.41 -28.82 -42.90
CA SER A 653 14.07 -28.21 -42.90
C SER A 653 13.57 -27.57 -41.60
N ALA A 654 13.42 -26.25 -41.68
CA ALA A 654 12.76 -25.37 -40.72
C ALA A 654 11.27 -25.74 -40.58
N ASN A 655 10.98 -26.70 -39.69
CA ASN A 655 9.71 -26.85 -39.00
C ASN A 655 9.86 -27.90 -37.89
N THR A 656 10.68 -27.60 -36.88
CA THR A 656 10.82 -28.47 -35.71
C THR A 656 9.66 -28.19 -34.75
N GLY A 657 8.67 -29.09 -34.76
CA GLY A 657 7.40 -29.00 -34.05
C GLY A 657 7.50 -29.08 -32.52
N ALA A 658 7.88 -27.98 -31.89
CA ALA A 658 7.46 -27.71 -30.52
C ALA A 658 5.99 -27.29 -30.51
N ASP A 659 5.22 -27.80 -29.55
CA ASP A 659 3.87 -27.30 -29.26
C ASP A 659 4.02 -25.94 -28.58
N VAL A 660 3.73 -24.86 -29.32
CA VAL A 660 3.80 -23.48 -28.84
C VAL A 660 2.39 -22.95 -28.63
N THR A 661 2.09 -22.60 -27.39
CA THR A 661 0.83 -21.97 -27.00
C THR A 661 1.04 -20.48 -26.76
N TYR A 662 0.27 -19.65 -27.45
CA TYR A 662 0.20 -18.22 -27.16
C TYR A 662 -0.68 -17.98 -25.94
N ILE A 663 -0.18 -17.18 -25.00
CA ILE A 663 -0.90 -16.76 -23.80
C ILE A 663 -1.17 -15.25 -23.90
N PRO A 664 -2.45 -14.83 -23.97
CA PRO A 664 -2.78 -13.42 -24.10
C PRO A 664 -2.44 -12.64 -22.82
N THR A 665 -2.39 -11.32 -22.94
CA THR A 665 -2.14 -10.39 -21.84
C THR A 665 -3.06 -9.18 -21.97
N PRO A 666 -3.54 -8.57 -20.87
CA PRO A 666 -4.39 -7.40 -20.96
C PRO A 666 -3.59 -6.20 -21.48
N ARG A 667 -4.25 -5.33 -22.25
CA ARG A 667 -3.65 -4.07 -22.69
C ARG A 667 -3.75 -3.05 -21.56
N VAL A 668 -2.60 -2.55 -21.13
CA VAL A 668 -2.48 -1.57 -20.05
C VAL A 668 -1.57 -0.43 -20.50
N ALA A 669 -1.75 0.75 -19.90
CA ALA A 669 -0.78 1.83 -19.99
C ALA A 669 0.30 1.60 -18.93
N ALA A 670 1.48 1.12 -19.36
CA ALA A 670 2.58 0.86 -18.45
C ALA A 670 3.14 2.18 -17.89
N ILE A 671 3.24 2.25 -16.56
CA ILE A 671 3.84 3.35 -15.79
C ILE A 671 5.26 2.97 -15.38
N ASP A 672 5.45 1.75 -14.88
CA ASP A 672 6.75 1.21 -14.46
C ASP A 672 6.78 -0.30 -14.68
N THR A 673 7.73 -0.80 -15.46
CA THR A 673 7.83 -2.25 -15.74
C THR A 673 8.61 -3.03 -14.68
N ASN A 674 9.09 -2.36 -13.63
CA ASN A 674 9.87 -3.00 -12.57
C ASN A 674 9.06 -4.08 -11.86
N GLY A 675 9.68 -5.22 -11.58
CA GLY A 675 9.01 -6.34 -10.90
C GLY A 675 7.92 -7.08 -11.71
N ALA A 676 7.64 -6.70 -12.96
CA ALA A 676 6.62 -7.36 -13.77
C ALA A 676 6.94 -8.85 -14.03
N GLY A 677 8.22 -9.17 -14.23
CA GLY A 677 8.71 -10.54 -14.35
C GLY A 677 8.51 -11.34 -13.05
N ASP A 678 8.82 -10.73 -11.91
CA ASP A 678 8.65 -11.34 -10.58
C ASP A 678 7.17 -11.56 -10.24
N ALA A 679 6.31 -10.59 -10.55
CA ALA A 679 4.86 -10.71 -10.41
C ALA A 679 4.32 -11.88 -11.23
N HIS A 680 4.73 -11.97 -12.50
CA HIS A 680 4.36 -13.09 -13.36
C HIS A 680 4.83 -14.42 -12.76
N SER A 681 6.11 -14.56 -12.44
CA SER A 681 6.68 -15.82 -11.94
C SER A 681 6.13 -16.23 -10.58
N GLY A 682 5.91 -15.28 -9.66
CA GLY A 682 5.32 -15.54 -8.35
C GLY A 682 3.85 -15.95 -8.41
N VAL A 683 3.06 -15.35 -9.31
CA VAL A 683 1.66 -15.76 -9.54
C VAL A 683 1.60 -17.13 -10.21
N LEU A 684 2.48 -17.41 -11.18
CA LEU A 684 2.59 -18.75 -11.77
C LEU A 684 2.91 -19.80 -10.70
N ALA A 685 3.88 -19.52 -9.82
CA ALA A 685 4.25 -20.41 -8.72
C ALA A 685 3.09 -20.66 -7.78
N ALA A 686 2.39 -19.61 -7.34
CA ALA A 686 1.25 -19.74 -6.44
C ALA A 686 0.09 -20.50 -7.07
N ALA A 687 -0.20 -20.25 -8.35
CA ALA A 687 -1.26 -20.94 -9.07
C ALA A 687 -0.98 -22.45 -9.18
N LEU A 688 0.27 -22.84 -9.48
CA LEU A 688 0.65 -24.25 -9.51
C LEU A 688 0.62 -24.90 -8.12
N ALA A 689 1.05 -24.19 -7.08
CA ALA A 689 0.97 -24.66 -5.68
C ALA A 689 -0.49 -24.87 -5.22
N GLN A 690 -1.43 -24.15 -5.82
CA GLN A 690 -2.87 -24.28 -5.58
C GLN A 690 -3.55 -25.28 -6.54
N ALA A 691 -2.76 -26.02 -7.33
CA ALA A 691 -3.24 -26.97 -8.33
C ALA A 691 -4.18 -26.35 -9.39
N ILE A 692 -4.00 -25.06 -9.69
CA ILE A 692 -4.68 -24.41 -10.82
C ILE A 692 -4.11 -24.99 -12.13
N PRO A 693 -4.95 -25.36 -13.11
CA PRO A 693 -4.48 -25.89 -14.40
C PRO A 693 -3.48 -24.96 -15.08
N LEU A 694 -2.40 -25.53 -15.66
CA LEU A 694 -1.26 -24.78 -16.19
C LEU A 694 -1.64 -23.66 -17.17
N GLU A 695 -2.57 -23.91 -18.10
CA GLU A 695 -3.02 -22.90 -19.06
C GLU A 695 -3.64 -21.68 -18.36
N ARG A 696 -4.47 -21.93 -17.34
CA ARG A 696 -5.05 -20.86 -16.52
C ARG A 696 -4.01 -20.19 -15.65
N ALA A 697 -3.06 -20.96 -15.09
CA ALA A 697 -1.96 -20.42 -14.29
C ALA A 697 -1.09 -19.45 -15.10
N LEU A 698 -0.77 -19.78 -16.35
CA LEU A 698 -0.04 -18.92 -17.29
C LEU A 698 -0.84 -17.65 -17.62
N LEU A 699 -2.14 -17.76 -17.84
CA LEU A 699 -3.00 -16.60 -18.11
C LEU A 699 -3.06 -15.64 -16.91
N LEU A 700 -3.23 -16.18 -15.69
CA LEU A 700 -3.19 -15.40 -14.45
C LEU A 700 -1.82 -14.71 -14.29
N ALA A 701 -0.73 -15.43 -14.55
CA ALA A 701 0.63 -14.88 -14.47
C ALA A 701 0.83 -13.72 -15.46
N ASN A 702 0.36 -13.84 -16.70
CA ASN A 702 0.39 -12.74 -17.68
C ASN A 702 -0.42 -11.52 -17.24
N CYS A 703 -1.63 -11.74 -16.72
CA CYS A 703 -2.45 -10.67 -16.19
C CYS A 703 -1.76 -9.96 -15.03
N ALA A 704 -1.16 -10.71 -14.12
CA ALA A 704 -0.42 -10.16 -12.98
C ALA A 704 0.79 -9.33 -13.42
N GLY A 705 1.58 -9.85 -14.36
CA GLY A 705 2.75 -9.13 -14.91
C GLY A 705 2.36 -7.86 -15.66
N ALA A 706 1.27 -7.86 -16.42
CA ALA A 706 0.79 -6.66 -17.10
C ALA A 706 0.23 -5.62 -16.11
N LEU A 707 -0.69 -6.03 -15.25
CA LEU A 707 -1.31 -5.14 -14.26
C LEU A 707 -0.29 -4.58 -13.26
N SER A 708 0.76 -5.33 -12.90
CA SER A 708 1.81 -4.76 -12.04
C SER A 708 2.51 -3.58 -12.72
N THR A 709 2.53 -3.50 -14.06
CA THR A 709 3.16 -2.37 -14.74
C THR A 709 2.40 -1.05 -14.60
N THR A 710 1.17 -1.08 -14.09
CA THR A 710 0.36 0.14 -13.90
C THR A 710 0.58 0.80 -12.54
N LEU A 711 1.59 0.35 -11.78
CA LEU A 711 1.96 0.82 -10.45
C LEU A 711 3.48 1.04 -10.43
N VAL A 712 3.97 1.97 -9.60
CA VAL A 712 5.41 2.23 -9.46
C VAL A 712 6.02 1.29 -8.42
N GLY A 713 7.17 0.69 -8.73
CA GLY A 713 7.97 -0.09 -7.78
C GLY A 713 8.04 -1.61 -8.07
N PRO A 714 9.01 -2.33 -7.47
CA PRO A 714 9.31 -3.72 -7.83
C PRO A 714 8.37 -4.79 -7.23
N ALA A 715 7.73 -4.54 -6.08
CA ALA A 715 6.92 -5.55 -5.36
C ALA A 715 5.40 -5.34 -5.51
N VAL A 716 4.96 -4.89 -6.69
CA VAL A 716 3.61 -4.34 -6.94
C VAL A 716 2.61 -5.29 -7.63
N CYS A 717 2.72 -6.60 -7.38
CA CYS A 717 1.76 -7.57 -7.94
C CYS A 717 0.30 -7.19 -7.56
N PRO A 718 -0.67 -7.12 -8.48
CA PRO A 718 -2.08 -6.76 -8.16
C PRO A 718 -2.77 -7.74 -7.21
N ALA A 719 -3.97 -7.40 -6.73
CA ALA A 719 -4.78 -8.31 -5.93
C ALA A 719 -5.27 -9.51 -6.76
N ARG A 720 -5.44 -10.68 -6.13
CA ARG A 720 -5.90 -11.92 -6.78
C ARG A 720 -7.17 -11.70 -7.59
N GLU A 721 -8.14 -10.97 -7.04
CA GLU A 721 -9.42 -10.72 -7.67
C GLU A 721 -9.27 -9.91 -8.98
N GLN A 722 -8.33 -8.96 -9.02
CA GLN A 722 -8.03 -8.18 -10.22
C GLN A 722 -7.37 -9.05 -11.29
N ILE A 723 -6.46 -9.95 -10.88
CA ILE A 723 -5.81 -10.90 -11.79
C ILE A 723 -6.84 -11.87 -12.38
N GLU A 724 -7.71 -12.44 -11.53
CA GLU A 724 -8.74 -13.37 -11.97
C GLU A 724 -9.76 -12.69 -12.89
N ALA A 725 -10.21 -11.47 -12.56
CA ALA A 725 -11.12 -10.71 -13.40
C ALA A 725 -10.51 -10.37 -14.77
N ALA A 726 -9.25 -9.96 -14.82
CA ALA A 726 -8.55 -9.70 -16.08
C ALA A 726 -8.38 -10.97 -16.92
N ALA A 727 -8.06 -12.09 -16.29
CA ALA A 727 -7.94 -13.38 -16.96
C ALA A 727 -9.30 -13.87 -17.49
N ASP A 728 -10.39 -13.67 -16.76
CA ASP A 728 -11.74 -14.00 -17.21
C ASP A 728 -12.19 -13.15 -18.40
N ALA A 729 -11.85 -11.86 -18.40
CA ALA A 729 -12.12 -10.97 -19.52
C ALA A 729 -11.36 -11.33 -20.81
N LEU A 730 -10.23 -12.03 -20.70
CA LEU A 730 -9.46 -12.53 -21.86
C LEU A 730 -9.89 -13.94 -22.32
N ALA A 731 -10.60 -14.68 -21.46
CA ALA A 731 -11.06 -16.04 -21.75
C ALA A 731 -12.46 -16.08 -22.37
N GLY A 732 -13.25 -15.01 -22.24
CA GLY A 732 -14.53 -14.80 -22.93
C GLY A 732 -14.37 -14.10 -24.27
#